data_AF-A0A482VYC1-F1
#
_entry.id   AF-A0A482VYC1-F1
#
_cell.length_a   1.000
_cell.length_b   1.000
_cell.length_c   1.000
_cell.angle_alpha   90.00
_cell.angle_beta   90.00
_cell.angle_gamma   90.00
#
_symmetry.space_group_name_H-M   'P 1'
#
loop_
_entity.id
_entity.type
_entity.pdbx_description
1 polymer ?
#
loop_
_entity_poly.entity_id
_entity_poly.type
_entity_poly.pdbx_seq_one_letter_code
_entity_poly.pdbx_strand_id
1 'polypeptide(L)'
;MWWLLLSLVWWCGTCAIPAPGPEAWKCPKISEQPVVECSCDMPHTLRCTGDKSAMTIIARTLRSLNTAYVSLLDCTVQNVSVISGPLLEGIALHGLVVSSGEIKDIHQTAFQGLASPLQALGLPNNKLTAVPTQALKSLPELDRLDLSSNKLKSLEVTSFKGLRNLSFIDLSDNVLTKIAPNTFENLPQLKILRLRGNRLTIQTISKLNPIRTVEEIDLSGNNLVGPIAAKTFPKMESLRDIQLSHNSLSSIKMGALQGLSKLSSLSLQHNQIDVLEDHAFSHLTSLVNLELAHNRIVAVSGASLAHLNKLTDLDLRHNFLRALTADLILPLKNLKNLRLDDNDISIVASDALKETTILKHLTLSENPLNCDCSLTEFAIWLNNSTLPSEDKASAVCTTPPSLENGLLVEVPLESLLCGEDEQETIMAPLSTPYKAKINLKSFKYDGRSIKLEWNVEDEASPYTCDAIIVYEEEGEREVLVESNPLKCNSSDLPDPKILNVTVPNSIQLQQEHRYRYCVVLFEAGQTDDVSLILGCSDIIPLVQNAQLQLQNDFVMKFPKVLAIQANLTNYGSLSISVKIYPQVKCEINLAILEQSALLSQRKINCSDPKYVFVGLDEGPYRVCANVIKPGPAIDLTKPRCVTVFRRELRGFTTLDVIFVSVFFVLCFMVIALIWGVRKVLLKPKIQTHQCFMPPEGEEQQHSRYISDFSKCQIYYSRSGNVYKDFFEITGQPQNGSLLDFHFSVMSASDAHILLAPSDKVQKADPVYEIVIGAGGNTFCDIRRMQKSGVKATIRIKGLLSALDLQSFWIHISKGNSSRGCSAFVDGVIDVGKEGEELGFLTWIDPDPLPLKVFSFSTWPGVEAKWYFDCPRNDNDTTNSKKLERPLSPLEKLRRDLLYYYDPYVRPVQNVSSITVVGLQLSTNIVTLDEHKSVLQYSGSVTLSWQDEKLKWNISDYDGINTLHIFRREIWVPDLFLFNAIDDGRNILEDTMLTVNSTGFANWKTTINMNSWCSPNDLGRWPRDEHTCDVVLGFFKDFRNLQLIFNAHKST
;
A
#
# COMPACT_ATOMS: atom_id res chain seq x y z
N MET A 1 73.12 -6.94 18.39
CA MET A 1 73.61 -6.02 19.44
C MET A 1 74.38 -4.82 18.88
N TRP A 2 74.02 -4.34 17.68
CA TRP A 2 74.63 -3.17 17.01
C TRP A 2 73.59 -2.27 16.32
N TRP A 3 72.31 -2.39 16.72
CA TRP A 3 71.19 -1.55 16.28
C TRP A 3 70.43 -0.91 17.46
N LEU A 4 71.01 -0.95 18.66
CA LEU A 4 70.43 -0.42 19.91
C LEU A 4 71.19 0.81 20.46
N LEU A 5 72.18 1.31 19.71
CA LEU A 5 73.03 2.45 20.09
C LEU A 5 72.78 3.72 19.25
N LEU A 6 71.80 3.68 18.34
CA LEU A 6 71.40 4.82 17.48
C LEU A 6 70.06 5.46 17.90
N SER A 7 69.38 4.96 18.92
CA SER A 7 68.14 5.55 19.47
C SER A 7 68.36 6.47 20.68
N LEU A 8 69.60 6.58 21.19
CA LEU A 8 69.91 7.31 22.44
C LEU A 8 70.61 8.66 22.22
N VAL A 9 70.70 9.15 20.98
CA VAL A 9 71.28 10.48 20.63
C VAL A 9 70.23 11.43 20.05
N TRP A 10 68.94 11.12 20.19
CA TRP A 10 67.84 12.03 19.83
C TRP A 10 67.10 12.61 21.04
N TRP A 11 67.76 12.64 22.20
CA TRP A 11 67.32 13.37 23.40
C TRP A 11 68.51 14.18 23.94
N CYS A 12 68.56 15.46 23.53
CA CYS A 12 69.17 16.63 24.19
C CYS A 12 70.09 17.47 23.29
N GLY A 13 69.66 18.72 23.07
CA GLY A 13 70.44 19.85 22.54
C GLY A 13 70.15 20.13 21.06
N THR A 14 69.60 21.26 20.62
CA THR A 14 69.60 22.61 21.20
C THR A 14 68.55 23.50 20.49
N CYS A 15 68.07 24.50 21.23
CA CYS A 15 67.50 25.76 20.75
C CYS A 15 66.15 25.72 20.00
N ALA A 16 65.10 25.30 20.71
CA ALA A 16 63.83 26.01 20.55
C ALA A 16 64.00 27.38 21.22
N ILE A 17 64.05 28.44 20.42
CA ILE A 17 63.54 29.75 20.87
C ILE A 17 62.14 29.44 21.42
N PRO A 18 61.79 29.82 22.65
CA PRO A 18 60.41 29.66 23.10
C PRO A 18 59.56 30.51 22.17
N ALA A 19 58.84 29.85 21.24
CA ALA A 19 57.64 30.44 20.70
C ALA A 19 56.79 30.80 21.94
N PRO A 20 56.29 32.04 22.05
CA PRO A 20 55.41 32.40 23.15
C PRO A 20 54.31 31.34 23.19
N GLY A 21 54.13 30.69 24.35
CA GLY A 21 53.01 29.77 24.52
C GLY A 21 51.72 30.48 24.10
N PRO A 22 50.71 29.77 23.55
CA PRO A 22 49.48 30.42 23.14
C PRO A 22 48.92 31.14 24.36
N GLU A 23 48.97 32.48 24.35
CA GLU A 23 48.22 33.27 25.32
C GLU A 23 46.77 32.80 25.15
N ALA A 24 46.24 32.15 26.19
CA ALA A 24 44.86 31.72 26.20
C ALA A 24 44.00 32.93 25.82
N TRP A 25 43.23 32.82 24.73
CA TRP A 25 42.40 33.91 24.25
C TRP A 25 41.53 34.43 25.40
N LYS A 26 41.73 35.70 25.76
CA LYS A 26 40.94 36.38 26.77
C LYS A 26 39.93 37.27 26.05
N CYS A 27 38.66 37.11 26.44
CA CYS A 27 37.59 37.95 25.91
C CYS A 27 37.94 39.44 26.13
N PRO A 28 37.95 40.27 25.07
CA PRO A 28 38.17 41.70 25.19
C PRO A 28 37.12 42.35 26.09
N LYS A 29 37.56 43.11 27.10
CA LYS A 29 36.64 43.92 27.92
C LYS A 29 36.33 45.22 27.19
N ILE A 30 35.20 45.26 26.51
CA ILE A 30 34.64 46.46 25.88
C ILE A 30 33.38 46.81 26.65
N SER A 31 33.51 47.78 27.56
CA SER A 31 32.41 48.33 28.35
C SER A 31 32.72 49.81 28.58
N GLU A 32 32.62 50.60 27.52
CA GLU A 32 32.81 52.06 27.55
C GLU A 32 31.45 52.76 27.47
N GLN A 33 31.33 53.96 28.03
CA GLN A 33 30.17 54.84 27.83
C GLN A 33 30.37 55.71 26.58
N PRO A 34 29.33 55.93 25.74
CA PRO A 34 27.96 55.40 25.84
C PRO A 34 27.88 53.88 25.62
N VAL A 35 26.85 53.27 26.23
CA VAL A 35 26.73 51.83 26.54
C VAL A 35 26.99 50.93 25.32
N VAL A 36 28.18 50.34 25.28
CA VAL A 36 28.49 49.16 24.46
C VAL A 36 28.70 47.98 25.39
N GLU A 37 27.81 47.01 25.33
CA GLU A 37 27.93 45.78 26.10
C GLU A 37 28.39 44.66 25.18
N CYS A 38 29.58 44.13 25.45
CA CYS A 38 30.13 43.01 24.71
C CYS A 38 30.33 41.77 25.59
N SER A 39 30.04 40.61 25.03
CA SER A 39 30.26 39.30 25.64
C SER A 39 30.86 38.33 24.63
N CYS A 40 31.41 37.22 25.13
CA CYS A 40 32.04 36.19 24.33
C CYS A 40 31.32 34.87 24.55
N ASP A 41 30.84 34.27 23.46
CA ASP A 41 30.01 33.05 23.49
C ASP A 41 30.80 31.80 23.01
N MET A 42 31.84 32.02 22.20
CA MET A 42 32.76 31.00 21.68
C MET A 42 34.19 31.56 21.55
N PRO A 43 35.23 30.71 21.47
CA PRO A 43 36.60 31.17 21.23
C PRO A 43 36.65 32.10 20.02
N HIS A 44 37.25 33.28 20.17
CA HIS A 44 37.42 34.28 19.11
C HIS A 44 36.13 34.90 18.54
N THR A 45 34.97 34.70 19.20
CA THR A 45 33.71 35.34 18.83
C THR A 45 33.34 36.43 19.83
N LEU A 46 33.14 37.65 19.35
CA LEU A 46 32.74 38.80 20.14
C LEU A 46 31.32 39.21 19.73
N ARG A 47 30.39 39.20 20.68
CA ARG A 47 29.02 39.72 20.49
C ARG A 47 28.90 41.04 21.21
N CYS A 48 28.41 42.06 20.52
CA CYS A 48 28.27 43.39 21.07
C CYS A 48 26.88 43.94 20.80
N THR A 49 26.35 44.68 21.77
CA THR A 49 25.12 45.46 21.64
C THR A 49 25.42 46.91 21.99
N GLY A 50 24.79 47.84 21.28
CA GLY A 50 24.96 49.26 21.59
C GLY A 50 24.21 50.18 20.63
N ASP A 51 24.48 51.48 20.72
CA ASP A 51 23.89 52.50 19.86
C ASP A 51 24.71 52.74 18.58
N LYS A 52 24.39 53.82 17.84
CA LYS A 52 25.12 54.22 16.62
C LYS A 52 26.64 54.43 16.80
N SER A 53 27.10 54.69 18.03
CA SER A 53 28.52 54.92 18.33
C SER A 53 29.28 53.62 18.62
N ALA A 54 28.57 52.51 18.84
CA ALA A 54 29.14 51.22 19.22
C ALA A 54 30.19 50.73 18.21
N MET A 55 29.90 50.82 16.92
CA MET A 55 30.82 50.39 15.86
C MET A 55 32.15 51.16 15.91
N THR A 56 32.12 52.45 16.23
CA THR A 56 33.34 53.27 16.33
C THR A 56 34.15 52.92 17.57
N ILE A 57 33.48 52.65 18.70
CA ILE A 57 34.12 52.25 19.96
C ILE A 57 34.79 50.88 19.78
N ILE A 58 34.04 49.89 19.29
CA ILE A 58 34.54 48.54 19.00
C ILE A 58 35.73 48.61 18.05
N ALA A 59 35.62 49.43 16.98
CA ALA A 59 36.71 49.58 16.02
C ALA A 59 38.01 50.08 16.69
N ARG A 60 37.90 51.09 17.57
CA ARG A 60 39.04 51.66 18.29
C ARG A 60 39.69 50.63 19.20
N THR A 61 38.89 49.90 19.98
CA THR A 61 39.41 48.92 20.95
C THR A 61 40.06 47.73 20.24
N LEU A 62 39.43 47.19 19.20
CA LEU A 62 39.97 46.03 18.49
C LEU A 62 41.31 46.33 17.80
N ARG A 63 41.52 47.55 17.28
CA ARG A 63 42.82 47.95 16.72
C ARG A 63 43.95 48.01 17.77
N SER A 64 43.61 48.24 19.03
CA SER A 64 44.60 48.39 20.11
C SER A 64 45.06 47.05 20.72
N LEU A 65 44.34 45.95 20.42
CA LEU A 65 44.61 44.64 20.99
C LEU A 65 45.65 43.89 20.16
N ASN A 66 46.88 43.82 20.66
CA ASN A 66 48.02 43.22 19.94
C ASN A 66 48.14 41.69 20.12
N THR A 67 47.37 41.05 21.03
CA THR A 67 47.56 39.63 21.37
C THR A 67 46.29 38.75 21.43
N ALA A 68 45.08 39.30 21.24
CA ALA A 68 43.83 38.53 21.27
C ALA A 68 43.02 38.74 19.97
N TYR A 69 43.19 37.83 19.00
CA TYR A 69 42.51 37.93 17.71
C TYR A 69 41.00 37.62 17.85
N VAL A 70 40.14 38.60 17.63
CA VAL A 70 38.70 38.38 17.39
C VAL A 70 38.57 37.98 15.92
N SER A 71 37.93 36.82 15.66
CA SER A 71 37.73 36.29 14.32
C SER A 71 36.33 36.60 13.79
N LEU A 72 35.32 36.52 14.66
CA LEU A 72 33.94 36.83 14.34
C LEU A 72 33.42 37.95 15.25
N LEU A 73 32.84 38.98 14.64
CA LEU A 73 32.17 40.06 15.34
C LEU A 73 30.68 40.04 15.01
N ASP A 74 29.82 39.89 16.02
CA ASP A 74 28.37 40.02 15.90
C ASP A 74 27.93 41.28 16.64
N CYS A 75 27.31 42.20 15.90
CA CYS A 75 26.92 43.51 16.42
C CYS A 75 25.44 43.78 16.18
N THR A 76 24.72 43.98 17.29
CA THR A 76 23.35 44.50 17.26
C THR A 76 23.37 45.97 17.64
N VAL A 77 23.10 46.86 16.69
CA VAL A 77 23.15 48.31 16.87
C VAL A 77 21.75 48.92 16.85
N GLN A 78 21.46 49.85 17.75
CA GLN A 78 20.16 50.52 17.78
C GLN A 78 20.19 51.83 16.99
N ASN A 79 19.05 52.17 16.37
CA ASN A 79 18.84 53.43 15.65
C ASN A 79 19.80 53.67 14.48
N VAL A 80 20.22 52.62 13.78
CA VAL A 80 21.06 52.72 12.57
C VAL A 80 20.23 52.32 11.35
N SER A 81 19.92 53.29 10.49
CA SER A 81 19.18 53.04 9.25
C SER A 81 20.09 52.94 8.02
N VAL A 82 21.34 53.39 8.10
CA VAL A 82 22.31 53.37 7.01
C VAL A 82 23.68 52.97 7.54
N ILE A 83 24.35 52.02 6.89
CA ILE A 83 25.77 51.74 7.14
C ILE A 83 26.60 52.65 6.23
N SER A 84 27.30 53.62 6.82
CA SER A 84 28.28 54.47 6.12
C SER A 84 29.64 53.76 6.01
N GLY A 85 30.49 54.17 5.05
CA GLY A 85 31.82 53.57 4.87
C GLY A 85 32.98 54.45 5.35
N PRO A 86 34.21 53.90 5.43
CA PRO A 86 34.58 52.48 5.57
C PRO A 86 34.37 52.00 7.02
N LEU A 87 33.63 50.90 7.19
CA LEU A 87 33.33 50.31 8.49
C LEU A 87 34.53 49.46 8.97
N LEU A 88 34.86 49.57 10.27
CA LEU A 88 35.86 48.73 10.95
C LEU A 88 37.23 48.68 10.23
N GLU A 89 37.63 49.79 9.60
CA GLU A 89 38.88 49.87 8.83
C GLU A 89 40.10 49.50 9.69
N GLY A 90 41.01 48.70 9.16
CA GLY A 90 42.22 48.26 9.85
C GLY A 90 42.03 47.10 10.81
N ILE A 91 40.89 46.38 10.74
CA ILE A 91 40.59 45.22 11.59
C ILE A 91 40.43 44.00 10.69
N ALA A 92 41.18 42.94 10.99
CA ALA A 92 41.10 41.68 10.26
C ALA A 92 40.07 40.74 10.92
N LEU A 93 38.89 40.62 10.32
CA LEU A 93 37.84 39.69 10.73
C LEU A 93 37.63 38.62 9.66
N HIS A 94 37.35 37.39 10.06
CA HIS A 94 36.86 36.34 9.17
C HIS A 94 35.33 36.37 9.06
N GLY A 95 34.64 36.84 10.10
CA GLY A 95 33.17 36.95 10.14
C GLY A 95 32.68 38.28 10.69
N LEU A 96 31.65 38.86 10.07
CA LEU A 96 30.96 40.05 10.56
C LEU A 96 29.44 39.84 10.45
N VAL A 97 28.71 40.05 11.54
CA VAL A 97 27.25 40.12 11.55
C VAL A 97 26.82 41.49 12.05
N VAL A 98 25.95 42.17 11.31
CA VAL A 98 25.41 43.48 11.69
C VAL A 98 23.89 43.48 11.57
N SER A 99 23.21 43.73 12.68
CA SER A 99 21.75 43.90 12.71
C SER A 99 21.34 45.17 13.45
N SER A 100 20.27 45.81 13.00
CA SER A 100 19.68 46.97 13.70
C SER A 100 18.16 46.92 13.80
N GLY A 101 17.51 46.06 13.03
CA GLY A 101 16.06 46.16 12.78
C GLY A 101 15.69 47.27 11.81
N GLU A 102 16.57 48.26 11.56
CA GLU A 102 16.25 49.49 10.82
C GLU A 102 17.13 49.75 9.58
N ILE A 103 18.18 48.96 9.32
CA ILE A 103 19.10 49.22 8.19
C ILE A 103 18.39 49.04 6.86
N LYS A 104 18.31 50.13 6.08
CA LYS A 104 17.67 50.18 4.75
C LYS A 104 18.67 50.29 3.61
N ASP A 105 19.82 50.91 3.87
CA ASP A 105 20.83 51.20 2.85
C ASP A 105 22.25 50.97 3.38
N ILE A 106 23.15 50.59 2.48
CA ILE A 106 24.55 50.30 2.77
C ILE A 106 25.39 51.03 1.72
N HIS A 107 26.22 51.95 2.20
CA HIS A 107 27.10 52.73 1.34
C HIS A 107 28.06 51.82 0.55
N GLN A 108 28.35 52.16 -0.70
CA GLN A 108 29.16 51.33 -1.61
C GLN A 108 30.58 51.01 -1.10
N THR A 109 31.13 51.83 -0.20
CA THR A 109 32.46 51.62 0.41
C THR A 109 32.40 51.04 1.82
N ALA A 110 31.21 50.67 2.31
CA ALA A 110 31.00 50.22 3.68
C ALA A 110 31.97 49.10 4.10
N PHE A 111 32.18 48.10 3.24
CA PHE A 111 32.99 46.92 3.57
C PHE A 111 34.39 46.93 2.95
N GLN A 112 34.83 48.06 2.37
CA GLN A 112 36.12 48.13 1.69
C GLN A 112 37.31 47.86 2.63
N GLY A 113 37.22 48.31 3.88
CA GLY A 113 38.24 48.09 4.91
C GLY A 113 38.31 46.66 5.45
N LEU A 114 37.37 45.80 5.07
CA LEU A 114 37.22 44.41 5.52
C LEU A 114 37.43 43.38 4.40
N ALA A 115 37.93 43.81 3.23
CA ALA A 115 38.01 42.96 2.04
C ALA A 115 38.82 41.66 2.20
N SER A 116 39.77 41.63 3.14
CA SER A 116 40.57 40.45 3.47
C SER A 116 40.92 40.48 4.97
N PRO A 117 40.69 39.41 5.76
CA PRO A 117 40.34 38.04 5.37
C PRO A 117 38.85 37.67 5.49
N LEU A 118 37.91 38.62 5.28
CA LEU A 118 36.48 38.39 5.56
C LEU A 118 35.87 37.32 4.63
N GLN A 119 35.35 36.26 5.25
CA GLN A 119 34.74 35.10 4.58
C GLN A 119 33.25 34.96 4.87
N ALA A 120 32.75 35.50 5.99
CA ALA A 120 31.33 35.45 6.34
C ALA A 120 30.79 36.86 6.64
N LEU A 121 29.69 37.22 5.99
CA LEU A 121 28.98 38.48 6.22
C LEU A 121 27.50 38.20 6.45
N GLY A 122 26.98 38.65 7.59
CA GLY A 122 25.56 38.62 7.93
C GLY A 122 25.01 40.03 8.06
N LEU A 123 23.88 40.28 7.41
CA LEU A 123 23.06 41.47 7.59
C LEU A 123 21.60 41.10 7.95
N PRO A 124 21.36 40.13 8.86
CA PRO A 124 20.02 39.65 9.15
C PRO A 124 19.19 40.69 9.92
N ASN A 125 17.87 40.51 9.93
CA ASN A 125 16.94 41.31 10.73
C ASN A 125 17.07 42.82 10.46
N ASN A 126 16.98 43.19 9.19
CA ASN A 126 17.09 44.57 8.72
C ASN A 126 15.94 44.90 7.74
N LYS A 127 16.02 46.04 7.08
CA LYS A 127 14.98 46.56 6.15
C LYS A 127 15.52 46.74 4.72
N LEU A 128 16.53 45.96 4.32
CA LEU A 128 17.08 46.02 2.97
C LEU A 128 16.02 45.58 1.94
N THR A 129 15.81 46.41 0.91
CA THR A 129 14.83 46.11 -0.16
C THR A 129 15.46 45.47 -1.40
N ALA A 130 16.78 45.54 -1.53
CA ALA A 130 17.57 44.92 -2.58
C ALA A 130 18.93 44.46 -2.04
N VAL A 131 19.56 43.51 -2.72
CA VAL A 131 20.93 43.07 -2.38
C VAL A 131 21.88 44.26 -2.58
N PRO A 132 22.73 44.61 -1.58
CA PRO A 132 23.63 45.77 -1.66
C PRO A 132 24.86 45.48 -2.53
N THR A 133 24.62 45.19 -3.82
CA THR A 133 25.62 44.66 -4.76
C THR A 133 26.89 45.52 -4.83
N GLN A 134 26.78 46.85 -4.80
CA GLN A 134 27.95 47.73 -4.89
C GLN A 134 28.87 47.60 -3.67
N ALA A 135 28.29 47.49 -2.47
CA ALA A 135 29.05 47.29 -1.24
C ALA A 135 29.66 45.88 -1.16
N LEU A 136 28.91 44.86 -1.60
CA LEU A 136 29.39 43.47 -1.56
C LEU A 136 30.50 43.19 -2.58
N LYS A 137 30.55 43.92 -3.70
CA LYS A 137 31.57 43.74 -4.74
C LYS A 137 33.01 43.90 -4.21
N SER A 138 33.22 44.61 -3.09
CA SER A 138 34.54 44.75 -2.47
C SER A 138 34.99 43.52 -1.66
N LEU A 139 34.19 42.45 -1.58
CA LEU A 139 34.44 41.26 -0.77
C LEU A 139 34.61 39.99 -1.64
N PRO A 140 35.70 39.87 -2.42
CA PRO A 140 35.87 38.76 -3.37
C PRO A 140 36.09 37.39 -2.70
N GLU A 141 36.61 37.38 -1.46
CA GLU A 141 36.91 36.17 -0.67
C GLU A 141 35.67 35.60 0.05
N LEU A 142 34.53 36.31 -0.01
CA LEU A 142 33.32 35.97 0.74
C LEU A 142 32.79 34.58 0.35
N ASP A 143 32.66 33.71 1.35
CA ASP A 143 32.17 32.33 1.25
C ASP A 143 30.70 32.21 1.72
N ARG A 144 30.33 32.95 2.78
CA ARG A 144 28.98 32.92 3.37
C ARG A 144 28.35 34.30 3.41
N LEU A 145 27.13 34.40 2.88
CA LEU A 145 26.33 35.62 2.91
C LEU A 145 24.95 35.35 3.50
N ASP A 146 24.61 36.04 4.58
CA ASP A 146 23.29 36.00 5.21
C ASP A 146 22.58 37.35 5.05
N LEU A 147 21.47 37.34 4.32
CA LEU A 147 20.55 38.47 4.11
C LEU A 147 19.13 38.11 4.57
N SER A 148 18.99 37.14 5.47
CA SER A 148 17.70 36.68 5.99
C SER A 148 16.94 37.76 6.75
N SER A 149 15.63 37.60 6.90
CA SER A 149 14.77 38.52 7.67
C SER A 149 14.92 40.00 7.24
N ASN A 150 14.91 40.24 5.93
CA ASN A 150 14.96 41.56 5.30
C ASN A 150 13.66 41.85 4.54
N LYS A 151 13.68 42.77 3.56
CA LYS A 151 12.53 43.14 2.72
C LYS A 151 12.85 43.03 1.23
N LEU A 152 13.73 42.11 0.85
CA LEU A 152 14.13 41.87 -0.55
C LEU A 152 12.93 41.42 -1.39
N LYS A 153 12.71 42.07 -2.54
CA LYS A 153 11.55 41.81 -3.43
C LYS A 153 11.87 40.99 -4.68
N SER A 154 13.05 41.20 -5.25
CA SER A 154 13.53 40.48 -6.42
C SER A 154 15.04 40.26 -6.37
N LEU A 155 15.51 39.25 -7.10
CA LEU A 155 16.93 39.04 -7.39
C LEU A 155 17.17 39.26 -8.89
N GLU A 156 18.13 40.10 -9.19
CA GLU A 156 18.55 40.44 -10.55
C GLU A 156 19.84 39.67 -10.90
N VAL A 157 20.16 39.57 -12.20
CA VAL A 157 21.38 38.89 -12.69
C VAL A 157 22.65 39.46 -12.05
N THR A 158 22.63 40.74 -11.65
CA THR A 158 23.78 41.40 -11.02
C THR A 158 23.82 41.29 -9.50
N SER A 159 22.82 40.74 -8.84
CA SER A 159 22.68 40.79 -7.37
C SER A 159 23.93 40.32 -6.62
N PHE A 160 24.59 39.24 -7.08
CA PHE A 160 25.80 38.65 -6.46
C PHE A 160 27.08 38.85 -7.30
N LYS A 161 27.09 39.85 -8.19
CA LYS A 161 28.22 40.07 -9.10
C LYS A 161 29.51 40.33 -8.34
N GLY A 162 30.54 39.52 -8.62
CA GLY A 162 31.89 39.65 -8.03
C GLY A 162 32.18 38.68 -6.88
N LEU A 163 31.16 37.99 -6.36
CA LEU A 163 31.26 37.09 -5.20
C LEU A 163 31.51 35.64 -5.62
N ARG A 164 32.63 35.38 -6.31
CA ARG A 164 32.90 34.08 -6.96
C ARG A 164 33.14 32.92 -5.99
N ASN A 165 33.48 33.22 -4.74
CA ASN A 165 33.80 32.22 -3.73
C ASN A 165 32.59 31.81 -2.86
N LEU A 166 31.42 32.42 -3.07
CA LEU A 166 30.23 32.11 -2.27
C LEU A 166 29.84 30.63 -2.40
N SER A 167 29.81 29.95 -1.27
CA SER A 167 29.28 28.60 -1.13
C SER A 167 27.93 28.57 -0.41
N PHE A 168 27.60 29.60 0.37
CA PHE A 168 26.38 29.67 1.18
C PHE A 168 25.69 31.03 1.02
N ILE A 169 24.40 31.00 0.70
CA ILE A 169 23.53 32.18 0.64
C ILE A 169 22.25 31.92 1.43
N ASP A 170 21.97 32.78 2.42
CA ASP A 170 20.69 32.81 3.13
C ASP A 170 19.87 34.05 2.76
N LEU A 171 18.69 33.82 2.21
CA LEU A 171 17.71 34.83 1.80
C LEU A 171 16.34 34.56 2.44
N SER A 172 16.31 33.79 3.52
CA SER A 172 15.08 33.39 4.19
C SER A 172 14.31 34.59 4.74
N ASP A 173 13.00 34.46 4.90
CA ASP A 173 12.11 35.44 5.54
C ASP A 173 12.20 36.84 4.91
N ASN A 174 12.22 36.86 3.58
CA ASN A 174 12.15 38.06 2.75
C ASN A 174 10.77 38.14 2.06
N VAL A 175 10.64 38.99 1.04
CA VAL A 175 9.39 39.12 0.26
C VAL A 175 9.66 38.85 -1.23
N LEU A 176 10.58 37.93 -1.52
CA LEU A 176 10.98 37.61 -2.90
C LEU A 176 9.80 37.01 -3.67
N THR A 177 9.51 37.62 -4.82
CA THR A 177 8.49 37.13 -5.77
C THR A 177 9.09 36.72 -7.10
N LYS A 178 10.27 37.26 -7.44
CA LYS A 178 10.94 37.07 -8.73
C LYS A 178 12.43 36.82 -8.53
N ILE A 179 12.97 35.88 -9.31
CA ILE A 179 14.40 35.61 -9.42
C ILE A 179 14.72 35.57 -10.92
N ALA A 180 15.68 36.37 -11.38
CA ALA A 180 16.10 36.34 -12.77
C ALA A 180 16.76 34.99 -13.12
N PRO A 181 16.54 34.40 -14.32
CA PRO A 181 17.00 33.06 -14.67
C PRO A 181 18.50 32.79 -14.45
N ASN A 182 19.34 33.81 -14.66
CA ASN A 182 20.80 33.71 -14.63
C ASN A 182 21.42 34.24 -13.33
N THR A 183 20.61 34.49 -12.29
CA THR A 183 21.08 35.08 -11.02
C THR A 183 22.25 34.31 -10.40
N PHE A 184 22.23 32.98 -10.49
CA PHE A 184 23.23 32.10 -9.86
C PHE A 184 24.31 31.58 -10.82
N GLU A 185 24.30 31.96 -12.09
CA GLU A 185 25.18 31.42 -13.13
C GLU A 185 26.68 31.67 -12.84
N ASN A 186 26.99 32.79 -12.16
CA ASN A 186 28.37 33.22 -11.88
C ASN A 186 28.86 32.85 -10.46
N LEU A 187 28.23 31.86 -9.82
CA LEU A 187 28.57 31.40 -8.47
C LEU A 187 29.04 29.93 -8.50
N PRO A 188 30.26 29.65 -8.99
CA PRO A 188 30.72 28.29 -9.27
C PRO A 188 30.94 27.42 -8.02
N GLN A 189 30.97 28.02 -6.83
CA GLN A 189 31.16 27.33 -5.55
C GLN A 189 29.85 27.20 -4.75
N LEU A 190 28.71 27.70 -5.26
CA LEU A 190 27.47 27.76 -4.49
C LEU A 190 26.94 26.35 -4.21
N LYS A 191 26.83 26.02 -2.92
CA LYS A 191 26.36 24.72 -2.42
C LYS A 191 25.04 24.82 -1.66
N ILE A 192 24.83 25.87 -0.88
CA ILE A 192 23.65 25.99 -0.02
C ILE A 192 22.91 27.28 -0.36
N LEU A 193 21.62 27.16 -0.68
CA LEU A 193 20.75 28.28 -1.01
C LEU A 193 19.45 28.21 -0.21
N ARG A 194 19.27 29.14 0.73
CA ARG A 194 18.05 29.21 1.56
C ARG A 194 17.15 30.34 1.10
N LEU A 195 15.90 29.99 0.78
CA LEU A 195 14.85 30.85 0.25
C LEU A 195 13.54 30.68 1.03
N ARG A 196 13.62 30.14 2.27
CA ARG A 196 12.45 29.90 3.13
C ARG A 196 11.65 31.18 3.39
N GLY A 197 10.35 31.08 3.61
CA GLY A 197 9.54 32.21 4.09
C GLY A 197 9.45 33.38 3.10
N ASN A 198 9.49 33.09 1.80
CA ASN A 198 9.36 34.09 0.72
C ASN A 198 7.98 33.97 0.04
N ARG A 199 7.81 34.58 -1.13
CA ARG A 199 6.55 34.55 -1.91
C ARG A 199 6.77 34.00 -3.31
N LEU A 200 7.69 33.03 -3.44
CA LEU A 200 8.03 32.42 -4.71
C LEU A 200 6.91 31.47 -5.16
N THR A 201 6.72 31.38 -6.47
CA THR A 201 5.74 30.49 -7.10
C THR A 201 6.44 29.47 -8.00
N ILE A 202 5.76 28.39 -8.36
CA ILE A 202 6.29 27.40 -9.32
C ILE A 202 6.74 28.06 -10.63
N GLN A 203 6.01 29.07 -11.11
CA GLN A 203 6.35 29.80 -12.34
C GLN A 203 7.67 30.57 -12.24
N THR A 204 8.05 31.00 -11.04
CA THR A 204 9.33 31.68 -10.79
C THR A 204 10.47 30.67 -10.79
N ILE A 205 10.29 29.53 -10.12
CA ILE A 205 11.32 28.49 -9.99
C ILE A 205 11.57 27.76 -11.31
N SER A 206 10.52 27.41 -12.06
CA SER A 206 10.64 26.66 -13.32
C SER A 206 11.37 27.41 -14.44
N LYS A 207 11.51 28.74 -14.31
CA LYS A 207 12.22 29.61 -15.27
C LYS A 207 13.71 29.76 -14.96
N LEU A 208 14.21 29.22 -13.85
CA LEU A 208 15.62 29.30 -13.50
C LEU A 208 16.45 28.45 -14.47
N ASN A 209 17.65 28.94 -14.79
CA ASN A 209 18.61 28.10 -15.51
C ASN A 209 19.14 26.98 -14.60
N PRO A 210 19.68 25.89 -15.16
CA PRO A 210 20.24 24.78 -14.39
C PRO A 210 21.27 25.25 -13.35
N ILE A 211 21.05 24.89 -12.08
CA ILE A 211 21.92 25.26 -10.95
C ILE A 211 22.68 24.01 -10.51
N ARG A 212 23.77 23.69 -11.21
CA ARG A 212 24.44 22.37 -11.10
C ARG A 212 25.29 22.18 -9.85
N THR A 213 25.63 23.27 -9.14
CA THR A 213 26.56 23.24 -8.01
C THR A 213 25.85 23.07 -6.66
N VAL A 214 24.58 23.48 -6.57
CA VAL A 214 23.83 23.49 -5.31
C VAL A 214 23.57 22.06 -4.84
N GLU A 215 23.85 21.85 -3.56
CA GLU A 215 23.69 20.60 -2.80
C GLU A 215 22.50 20.67 -1.83
N GLU A 216 22.16 21.84 -1.29
CA GLU A 216 21.02 22.07 -0.38
C GLU A 216 20.21 23.27 -0.85
N ILE A 217 18.89 23.10 -0.98
CA ILE A 217 17.96 24.20 -1.25
C ILE A 217 16.76 24.17 -0.32
N ASP A 218 16.48 25.31 0.34
CA ASP A 218 15.28 25.47 1.18
C ASP A 218 14.28 26.42 0.51
N LEU A 219 13.14 25.88 0.11
CA LEU A 219 12.00 26.58 -0.50
C LEU A 219 10.75 26.51 0.39
N SER A 220 10.91 26.18 1.67
CA SER A 220 9.78 26.03 2.59
C SER A 220 9.06 27.36 2.84
N GLY A 221 7.76 27.33 3.15
CA GLY A 221 7.03 28.56 3.48
C GLY A 221 6.95 29.56 2.31
N ASN A 222 6.75 29.07 1.09
CA ASN A 222 6.56 29.87 -0.12
C ASN A 222 5.13 29.69 -0.67
N ASN A 223 4.85 30.25 -1.84
CA ASN A 223 3.56 30.15 -2.52
C ASN A 223 3.63 29.16 -3.70
N LEU A 224 4.25 27.99 -3.49
CA LEU A 224 4.27 26.92 -4.49
C LEU A 224 2.91 26.20 -4.48
N VAL A 225 2.07 26.54 -5.46
CA VAL A 225 0.69 26.02 -5.61
C VAL A 225 0.59 25.10 -6.81
N GLY A 226 -0.06 23.93 -6.63
CA GLY A 226 -0.36 22.98 -7.71
C GLY A 226 0.52 21.73 -7.70
N PRO A 227 0.50 20.93 -8.79
CA PRO A 227 1.20 19.66 -8.82
C PRO A 227 2.72 19.83 -9.04
N ILE A 228 3.50 18.90 -8.48
CA ILE A 228 4.91 18.72 -8.85
C ILE A 228 4.97 17.87 -10.12
N ALA A 229 5.58 18.41 -11.17
CA ALA A 229 5.77 17.75 -12.47
C ALA A 229 7.24 17.83 -12.91
N ALA A 230 7.60 17.15 -14.00
CA ALA A 230 8.98 17.03 -14.48
C ALA A 230 9.72 18.36 -14.68
N LYS A 231 9.00 19.46 -14.95
CA LYS A 231 9.58 20.81 -15.19
C LYS A 231 9.32 21.82 -14.07
N THR A 232 8.84 21.38 -12.90
CA THR A 232 8.59 22.27 -11.76
C THR A 232 9.88 22.89 -11.23
N PHE A 233 10.99 22.14 -11.26
CA PHE A 233 12.31 22.58 -10.81
C PHE A 233 13.32 22.58 -11.96
N PRO A 234 14.31 23.49 -11.94
CA PRO A 234 15.43 23.43 -12.87
C PRO A 234 16.29 22.19 -12.60
N LYS A 235 17.10 21.78 -13.59
CA LYS A 235 18.06 20.69 -13.40
C LYS A 235 19.10 21.08 -12.34
N MET A 236 19.22 20.29 -11.28
CA MET A 236 20.16 20.49 -10.16
C MET A 236 20.90 19.17 -9.87
N GLU A 237 21.89 18.86 -10.71
CA GLU A 237 22.58 17.55 -10.76
C GLU A 237 23.42 17.21 -9.50
N SER A 238 23.67 18.18 -8.63
CA SER A 238 24.38 17.99 -7.36
C SER A 238 23.48 18.06 -6.14
N LEU A 239 22.18 18.31 -6.32
CA LEU A 239 21.25 18.51 -5.21
C LEU A 239 21.11 17.22 -4.39
N ARG A 240 21.21 17.37 -3.07
CA ARG A 240 21.15 16.30 -2.07
C ARG A 240 20.00 16.51 -1.10
N ASP A 241 19.69 17.75 -0.77
CA ASP A 241 18.63 18.12 0.16
C ASP A 241 17.73 19.19 -0.45
N ILE A 242 16.42 18.93 -0.44
CA ILE A 242 15.41 19.89 -0.83
C ILE A 242 14.29 19.95 0.21
N GLN A 243 14.05 21.16 0.71
CA GLN A 243 12.98 21.45 1.66
C GLN A 243 11.85 22.19 0.93
N LEU A 244 10.66 21.60 0.88
CA LEU A 244 9.44 22.14 0.22
C LEU A 244 8.27 22.25 1.19
N SER A 245 8.55 22.21 2.49
CA SER A 245 7.58 22.22 3.57
C SER A 245 6.72 23.48 3.59
N HIS A 246 5.51 23.42 4.14
CA HIS A 246 4.63 24.60 4.29
C HIS A 246 4.40 25.36 2.97
N ASN A 247 4.04 24.64 1.92
CA ASN A 247 3.60 25.19 0.64
C ASN A 247 2.14 24.78 0.37
N SER A 248 1.68 24.81 -0.88
CA SER A 248 0.33 24.38 -1.27
C SER A 248 0.38 23.43 -2.45
N LEU A 249 1.31 22.48 -2.40
CA LEU A 249 1.48 21.44 -3.41
C LEU A 249 0.36 20.40 -3.28
N SER A 250 -0.26 20.03 -4.39
CA SER A 250 -1.50 19.22 -4.39
C SER A 250 -1.31 17.76 -4.78
N SER A 251 -0.33 17.44 -5.63
CA SER A 251 -0.07 16.06 -6.06
C SER A 251 1.35 15.91 -6.61
N ILE A 252 1.85 14.68 -6.71
CA ILE A 252 3.13 14.38 -7.35
C ILE A 252 2.88 13.55 -8.61
N LYS A 253 3.23 14.12 -9.76
CA LYS A 253 2.98 13.51 -11.08
C LYS A 253 4.03 12.46 -11.44
N MET A 254 3.69 11.56 -12.36
CA MET A 254 4.64 10.59 -12.92
C MET A 254 5.91 11.29 -13.43
N GLY A 255 7.09 10.78 -13.04
CA GLY A 255 8.38 11.34 -13.45
C GLY A 255 8.64 12.77 -12.94
N ALA A 256 7.95 13.20 -11.87
CA ALA A 256 8.25 14.44 -11.19
C ALA A 256 9.72 14.47 -10.69
N LEU A 257 10.21 15.68 -10.39
CA LEU A 257 11.57 15.88 -9.85
C LEU A 257 12.68 15.36 -10.78
N GLN A 258 12.41 15.33 -12.09
CA GLN A 258 13.39 14.96 -13.10
C GLN A 258 14.63 15.88 -13.02
N GLY A 259 15.82 15.28 -13.04
CA GLY A 259 17.09 16.01 -12.96
C GLY A 259 17.63 16.20 -11.54
N LEU A 260 17.00 15.61 -10.52
CA LEU A 260 17.46 15.59 -9.12
C LEU A 260 18.01 14.20 -8.69
N SER A 261 18.80 13.55 -9.55
CA SER A 261 19.18 12.13 -9.36
C SER A 261 20.11 11.82 -8.17
N LYS A 262 20.76 12.85 -7.61
CA LYS A 262 21.60 12.73 -6.40
C LYS A 262 20.86 13.08 -5.11
N LEU A 263 19.57 13.38 -5.19
CA LEU A 263 18.77 13.77 -4.04
C LEU A 263 18.74 12.64 -3.02
N SER A 264 19.06 12.98 -1.77
CA SER A 264 19.08 12.08 -0.62
C SER A 264 18.00 12.41 0.41
N SER A 265 17.56 13.66 0.51
CA SER A 265 16.52 14.09 1.44
C SER A 265 15.49 14.96 0.70
N LEU A 266 14.21 14.65 0.88
CA LEU A 266 13.08 15.36 0.30
C LEU A 266 12.03 15.61 1.39
N SER A 267 11.84 16.87 1.76
CA SER A 267 10.77 17.25 2.70
C SER A 267 9.60 17.92 1.97
N LEU A 268 8.42 17.33 2.11
CA LEU A 268 7.14 17.76 1.51
C LEU A 268 6.05 17.93 2.58
N GLN A 269 6.44 18.00 3.85
CA GLN A 269 5.52 18.12 4.97
C GLN A 269 4.69 19.40 4.94
N HIS A 270 3.49 19.38 5.56
CA HIS A 270 2.59 20.53 5.59
C HIS A 270 2.27 21.09 4.19
N ASN A 271 1.82 20.21 3.29
CA ASN A 271 1.30 20.55 1.97
C ASN A 271 -0.16 20.06 1.85
N GLN A 272 -0.68 19.93 0.63
CA GLN A 272 -2.04 19.48 0.36
C GLN A 272 -2.03 18.25 -0.55
N ILE A 273 -0.99 17.41 -0.44
CA ILE A 273 -0.78 16.27 -1.33
C ILE A 273 -1.80 15.19 -1.01
N ASP A 274 -2.70 14.88 -1.95
CA ASP A 274 -3.68 13.80 -1.84
C ASP A 274 -3.34 12.58 -2.71
N VAL A 275 -2.69 12.82 -3.86
CA VAL A 275 -2.35 11.80 -4.85
C VAL A 275 -0.85 11.73 -5.11
N LEU A 276 -0.31 10.51 -5.00
CA LEU A 276 0.98 10.10 -5.53
C LEU A 276 0.70 9.25 -6.78
N GLU A 277 1.09 9.74 -7.97
CA GLU A 277 0.95 8.94 -9.20
C GLU A 277 1.98 7.81 -9.25
N ASP A 278 1.69 6.76 -10.01
CA ASP A 278 2.64 5.69 -10.24
C ASP A 278 3.94 6.24 -10.84
N HIS A 279 5.06 5.74 -10.32
CA HIS A 279 6.39 6.20 -10.69
C HIS A 279 6.64 7.71 -10.46
N ALA A 280 5.92 8.32 -9.52
CA ALA A 280 6.11 9.72 -9.08
C ALA A 280 7.58 10.04 -8.76
N PHE A 281 8.31 9.10 -8.15
CA PHE A 281 9.70 9.28 -7.72
C PHE A 281 10.73 8.49 -8.56
N SER A 282 10.41 8.13 -9.81
CA SER A 282 11.26 7.26 -10.65
C SER A 282 12.69 7.75 -10.85
N HIS A 283 12.94 9.05 -10.74
CA HIS A 283 14.26 9.65 -10.90
C HIS A 283 15.06 9.81 -9.59
N LEU A 284 14.49 9.44 -8.44
CA LEU A 284 15.09 9.67 -7.12
C LEU A 284 15.73 8.40 -6.53
N THR A 285 16.53 7.69 -7.32
CA THR A 285 17.16 6.41 -6.92
C THR A 285 18.19 6.53 -5.79
N SER A 286 18.57 7.76 -5.42
CA SER A 286 19.51 8.05 -4.34
C SER A 286 18.83 8.49 -3.04
N LEU A 287 17.49 8.57 -3.02
CA LEU A 287 16.73 9.11 -1.89
C LEU A 287 16.85 8.19 -0.67
N VAL A 288 17.08 8.81 0.49
CA VAL A 288 17.29 8.16 1.78
C VAL A 288 16.19 8.57 2.76
N ASN A 289 15.82 9.86 2.77
CA ASN A 289 14.77 10.43 3.62
C ASN A 289 13.65 11.04 2.78
N LEU A 290 12.40 10.65 3.07
CA LEU A 290 11.19 11.18 2.45
C LEU A 290 10.17 11.57 3.53
N GLU A 291 9.90 12.86 3.65
CA GLU A 291 8.94 13.39 4.62
C GLU A 291 7.67 13.87 3.93
N LEU A 292 6.56 13.19 4.19
CA LEU A 292 5.22 13.46 3.64
C LEU A 292 4.19 13.74 4.75
N ALA A 293 4.64 14.04 5.97
CA ALA A 293 3.76 14.29 7.11
C ALA A 293 2.86 15.52 6.91
N HIS A 294 1.69 15.55 7.55
CA HIS A 294 0.71 16.65 7.43
C HIS A 294 0.32 16.94 5.97
N ASN A 295 -0.16 15.92 5.27
CA ASN A 295 -0.71 16.01 3.91
C ASN A 295 -2.14 15.45 3.90
N ARG A 296 -2.64 15.00 2.75
CA ARG A 296 -4.01 14.48 2.57
C ARG A 296 -4.02 13.11 1.91
N ILE A 297 -2.96 12.32 2.13
CA ILE A 297 -2.76 11.03 1.45
C ILE A 297 -3.69 9.99 2.08
N VAL A 298 -4.53 9.34 1.27
CA VAL A 298 -5.48 8.31 1.71
C VAL A 298 -4.95 6.89 1.48
N ALA A 299 -4.12 6.71 0.46
CA ALA A 299 -3.48 5.45 0.11
C ALA A 299 -2.16 5.69 -0.63
N VAL A 300 -1.26 4.70 -0.58
CA VAL A 300 0.01 4.72 -1.30
C VAL A 300 0.11 3.45 -2.14
N SER A 301 0.20 3.63 -3.47
CA SER A 301 0.45 2.53 -4.42
C SER A 301 1.92 2.09 -4.34
N GLY A 302 2.16 0.78 -4.42
CA GLY A 302 3.54 0.26 -4.47
C GLY A 302 4.32 0.74 -5.69
N ALA A 303 3.65 1.00 -6.81
CA ALA A 303 4.28 1.53 -8.02
C ALA A 303 4.72 3.00 -7.86
N SER A 304 4.09 3.76 -6.95
CA SER A 304 4.48 5.14 -6.64
C SER A 304 5.88 5.20 -6.01
N LEU A 305 6.21 4.23 -5.13
CA LEU A 305 7.47 4.19 -4.36
C LEU A 305 8.51 3.19 -4.92
N ALA A 306 8.18 2.42 -5.95
CA ALA A 306 8.99 1.29 -6.45
C ALA A 306 10.48 1.58 -6.75
N HIS A 307 10.82 2.82 -7.08
CA HIS A 307 12.16 3.22 -7.49
C HIS A 307 13.05 3.69 -6.33
N LEU A 308 12.48 3.81 -5.11
CA LEU A 308 13.14 4.35 -3.93
C LEU A 308 13.98 3.31 -3.18
N ASN A 309 14.87 2.63 -3.91
CA ASN A 309 15.62 1.48 -3.42
C ASN A 309 16.57 1.78 -2.24
N LYS A 310 16.96 3.04 -2.02
CA LYS A 310 17.85 3.46 -0.92
C LYS A 310 17.13 4.11 0.24
N LEU A 311 15.80 4.21 0.18
CA LEU A 311 15.02 4.90 1.20
C LEU A 311 15.15 4.15 2.52
N THR A 312 15.55 4.87 3.57
CA THR A 312 15.66 4.35 4.94
C THR A 312 14.64 4.99 5.87
N ASP A 313 14.20 6.20 5.57
CA ASP A 313 13.33 7.00 6.42
C ASP A 313 12.11 7.47 5.61
N LEU A 314 10.92 7.05 6.05
CA LEU A 314 9.64 7.44 5.47
C LEU A 314 8.72 7.98 6.58
N ASP A 315 8.34 9.24 6.46
CA ASP A 315 7.44 9.91 7.40
C ASP A 315 6.09 10.19 6.73
N LEU A 316 5.03 9.53 7.20
CA LEU A 316 3.66 9.63 6.69
C LEU A 316 2.66 10.07 7.78
N ARG A 317 3.15 10.62 8.89
CA ARG A 317 2.31 11.05 10.02
C ARG A 317 1.27 12.11 9.62
N HIS A 318 0.15 12.19 10.33
CA HIS A 318 -0.89 13.20 10.05
C HIS A 318 -1.35 13.17 8.59
N ASN A 319 -1.78 12.00 8.13
CA ASN A 319 -2.43 11.77 6.82
C ASN A 319 -3.75 11.00 7.06
N PHE A 320 -4.36 10.43 6.02
CA PHE A 320 -5.65 9.73 6.10
C PHE A 320 -5.53 8.26 5.66
N LEU A 321 -4.39 7.62 5.95
CA LEU A 321 -4.15 6.22 5.57
C LEU A 321 -5.07 5.31 6.38
N ARG A 322 -5.83 4.44 5.70
CA ARG A 322 -6.81 3.54 6.36
C ARG A 322 -6.30 2.14 6.69
N ALA A 323 -5.22 1.73 6.03
CA ALA A 323 -4.63 0.41 6.21
C ALA A 323 -3.14 0.45 5.91
N LEU A 324 -2.38 -0.40 6.60
CA LEU A 324 -1.00 -0.69 6.26
C LEU A 324 -0.96 -1.93 5.37
N THR A 325 -0.70 -1.74 4.08
CA THR A 325 -0.69 -2.82 3.08
C THR A 325 0.73 -3.21 2.68
N ALA A 326 0.88 -4.42 2.13
CA ALA A 326 2.15 -4.88 1.57
C ALA A 326 2.66 -4.02 0.42
N ASP A 327 1.77 -3.41 -0.35
CA ASP A 327 2.13 -2.51 -1.46
C ASP A 327 2.98 -1.32 -1.01
N LEU A 328 2.75 -0.79 0.21
CA LEU A 328 3.52 0.34 0.73
C LEU A 328 4.96 -0.09 1.12
N ILE A 329 5.12 -1.29 1.69
CA ILE A 329 6.36 -1.73 2.34
C ILE A 329 7.25 -2.55 1.42
N LEU A 330 6.68 -3.51 0.67
CA LEU A 330 7.42 -4.44 -0.17
C LEU A 330 8.40 -3.77 -1.16
N PRO A 331 8.07 -2.62 -1.77
CA PRO A 331 9.02 -1.95 -2.66
C PRO A 331 10.24 -1.35 -1.94
N LEU A 332 10.14 -1.06 -0.64
CA LEU A 332 11.12 -0.30 0.14
C LEU A 332 12.12 -1.21 0.89
N LYS A 333 12.97 -1.90 0.13
CA LYS A 333 13.88 -2.95 0.64
C LYS A 333 14.87 -2.53 1.74
N ASN A 334 15.18 -1.24 1.84
CA ASN A 334 16.16 -0.70 2.81
C ASN A 334 15.50 0.15 3.90
N LEU A 335 14.17 0.15 3.98
CA LEU A 335 13.43 0.95 4.96
C LEU A 335 13.83 0.53 6.38
N LYS A 336 14.07 1.53 7.23
CA LYS A 336 14.43 1.34 8.64
C LYS A 336 13.48 2.07 9.55
N ASN A 337 13.06 3.27 9.17
CA ASN A 337 12.26 4.15 10.00
C ASN A 337 10.97 4.47 9.26
N LEU A 338 9.85 4.02 9.80
CA LEU A 338 8.52 4.24 9.25
C LEU A 338 7.66 4.92 10.30
N ARG A 339 7.17 6.13 10.02
CA ARG A 339 6.31 6.87 10.95
C ARG A 339 4.90 7.01 10.38
N LEU A 340 3.91 6.52 11.10
CA LEU A 340 2.51 6.43 10.67
C LEU A 340 1.53 7.00 11.70
N ASP A 341 2.02 7.70 12.72
CA ASP A 341 1.18 8.31 13.76
C ASP A 341 0.11 9.25 13.18
N ASP A 342 -1.04 9.34 13.87
CA ASP A 342 -2.16 10.20 13.51
C ASP A 342 -2.60 9.97 12.05
N ASN A 343 -3.13 8.77 11.81
CA ASN A 343 -3.74 8.33 10.57
C ASN A 343 -5.03 7.56 10.91
N ASP A 344 -5.73 7.04 9.90
CA ASP A 344 -6.97 6.28 10.07
C ASP A 344 -6.74 4.75 9.99
N ILE A 345 -5.55 4.26 10.33
CA ILE A 345 -5.18 2.85 10.13
C ILE A 345 -5.95 1.96 11.09
N SER A 346 -6.91 1.19 10.58
CA SER A 346 -7.65 0.20 11.37
C SER A 346 -7.14 -1.23 11.16
N ILE A 347 -6.52 -1.51 10.01
CA ILE A 347 -6.08 -2.86 9.63
C ILE A 347 -4.62 -2.82 9.17
N VAL A 348 -3.85 -3.81 9.62
CA VAL A 348 -2.52 -4.11 9.09
C VAL A 348 -2.60 -5.43 8.33
N ALA A 349 -2.32 -5.42 7.02
CA ALA A 349 -2.40 -6.63 6.22
C ALA A 349 -1.35 -7.65 6.70
N SER A 350 -1.73 -8.93 6.74
CA SER A 350 -0.89 -10.01 7.27
C SER A 350 0.42 -10.21 6.50
N ASP A 351 0.49 -9.76 5.26
CA ASP A 351 1.68 -9.81 4.41
C ASP A 351 2.46 -8.49 4.34
N ALA A 352 2.01 -7.44 5.04
CA ALA A 352 2.65 -6.13 5.04
C ALA A 352 4.03 -6.14 5.71
N LEU A 353 4.17 -6.85 6.82
CA LEU A 353 5.37 -6.92 7.63
C LEU A 353 5.78 -8.38 7.87
N LYS A 354 6.58 -8.94 6.95
CA LYS A 354 7.13 -10.29 7.06
C LYS A 354 8.41 -10.29 7.92
N GLU A 355 8.84 -11.46 8.40
CA GLU A 355 10.09 -11.64 9.20
C GLU A 355 11.35 -11.05 8.54
N THR A 356 11.37 -10.95 7.21
CA THR A 356 12.46 -10.34 6.44
C THR A 356 12.53 -8.81 6.57
N THR A 357 11.47 -8.18 7.07
CA THR A 357 11.34 -6.73 7.20
C THR A 357 11.95 -6.31 8.53
N ILE A 358 13.12 -5.66 8.47
CA ILE A 358 13.86 -5.23 9.66
C ILE A 358 13.76 -3.72 9.79
N LEU A 359 12.78 -3.27 10.58
CA LEU A 359 12.64 -1.87 10.97
C LEU A 359 13.42 -1.59 12.25
N LYS A 360 14.03 -0.41 12.31
CA LYS A 360 14.62 0.20 13.52
C LYS A 360 13.60 1.04 14.27
N HIS A 361 12.72 1.73 13.54
CA HIS A 361 11.66 2.53 14.10
C HIS A 361 10.34 2.32 13.37
N LEU A 362 9.25 2.16 14.13
CA LEU A 362 7.88 2.06 13.66
C LEU A 362 6.96 2.74 14.67
N THR A 363 6.27 3.79 14.26
CA THR A 363 5.33 4.52 15.13
C THR A 363 3.93 4.50 14.53
N LEU A 364 2.94 4.15 15.36
CA LEU A 364 1.53 3.92 14.99
C LEU A 364 0.54 4.59 15.97
N SER A 365 1.00 5.54 16.79
CA SER A 365 0.15 6.20 17.77
C SER A 365 -1.02 6.93 17.11
N GLU A 366 -2.12 7.10 17.82
CA GLU A 366 -3.32 7.78 17.29
C GLU A 366 -3.82 7.16 15.97
N ASN A 367 -3.93 5.82 15.92
CA ASN A 367 -4.58 5.08 14.84
C ASN A 367 -5.66 4.14 15.40
N PRO A 368 -6.83 4.02 14.75
CA PRO A 368 -7.96 3.24 15.25
C PRO A 368 -7.81 1.72 14.99
N LEU A 369 -6.74 1.10 15.52
CA LEU A 369 -6.42 -0.31 15.24
C LEU A 369 -7.53 -1.26 15.72
N ASN A 370 -7.97 -2.15 14.82
CA ASN A 370 -8.90 -3.22 15.11
C ASN A 370 -8.16 -4.51 15.48
N CYS A 371 -7.97 -4.77 16.76
CA CYS A 371 -7.26 -5.91 17.34
C CYS A 371 -8.11 -7.19 17.37
N ASP A 372 -8.53 -7.64 16.20
CA ASP A 372 -9.11 -8.98 15.99
C ASP A 372 -8.03 -9.96 15.46
N CYS A 373 -8.45 -11.16 15.06
CA CYS A 373 -7.52 -12.18 14.55
C CYS A 373 -6.74 -11.74 13.30
N SER A 374 -7.20 -10.73 12.55
CA SER A 374 -6.49 -10.25 11.36
C SER A 374 -5.15 -9.58 11.72
N LEU A 375 -5.02 -9.07 12.94
CA LEU A 375 -3.79 -8.46 13.45
C LEU A 375 -2.80 -9.47 14.05
N THR A 376 -3.13 -10.77 14.11
CA THR A 376 -2.31 -11.79 14.77
C THR A 376 -0.87 -11.82 14.24
N GLU A 377 -0.69 -11.85 12.91
CA GLU A 377 0.64 -11.87 12.28
C GLU A 377 1.43 -10.60 12.59
N PHE A 378 0.75 -9.45 12.61
CA PHE A 378 1.38 -8.18 12.97
C PHE A 378 1.80 -8.14 14.45
N ALA A 379 0.96 -8.65 15.36
CA ALA A 379 1.28 -8.74 16.78
C ALA A 379 2.48 -9.67 17.04
N ILE A 380 2.54 -10.82 16.36
CA ILE A 380 3.69 -11.75 16.40
C ILE A 380 4.95 -11.04 15.92
N TRP A 381 4.88 -10.38 14.76
CA TRP A 381 6.01 -9.65 14.21
C TRP A 381 6.48 -8.52 15.15
N LEU A 382 5.54 -7.74 15.70
CA LEU A 382 5.83 -6.61 16.58
C LEU A 382 6.54 -7.08 17.87
N ASN A 383 6.09 -8.18 18.45
CA ASN A 383 6.70 -8.76 19.64
C ASN A 383 8.14 -9.25 19.36
N ASN A 384 8.34 -9.96 18.25
CA ASN A 384 9.65 -10.50 17.84
C ASN A 384 10.60 -9.46 17.23
N SER A 385 10.11 -8.27 16.89
CA SER A 385 10.90 -7.21 16.27
C SER A 385 11.98 -6.63 17.20
N THR A 386 13.02 -6.06 16.59
CA THR A 386 14.10 -5.32 17.28
C THR A 386 13.72 -3.88 17.63
N LEU A 387 12.43 -3.52 17.56
CA LEU A 387 11.96 -2.16 17.81
C LEU A 387 12.14 -1.74 19.29
N PRO A 388 12.39 -0.45 19.56
CA PRO A 388 12.37 0.10 20.92
C PRO A 388 11.02 -0.14 21.62
N SER A 389 11.03 -0.17 22.96
CA SER A 389 9.80 -0.32 23.75
C SER A 389 8.80 0.82 23.52
N GLU A 390 9.29 2.03 23.26
CA GLU A 390 8.45 3.21 22.95
C GLU A 390 7.67 3.01 21.64
N ASP A 391 8.36 2.60 20.56
CA ASP A 391 7.76 2.26 19.27
C ASP A 391 6.75 1.10 19.38
N LYS A 392 7.08 0.07 20.14
CA LYS A 392 6.18 -1.06 20.42
C LYS A 392 4.90 -0.60 21.14
N ALA A 393 5.01 0.34 22.07
CA ALA A 393 3.89 0.90 22.81
C ALA A 393 3.04 1.87 21.97
N SER A 394 3.46 2.23 20.74
CA SER A 394 2.66 3.08 19.86
C SER A 394 1.46 2.37 19.23
N ALA A 395 1.47 1.03 19.16
CA ALA A 395 0.36 0.23 18.65
C ALA A 395 -0.69 -0.01 19.75
N VAL A 396 -1.75 0.79 19.73
CA VAL A 396 -2.84 0.76 20.72
C VAL A 396 -4.13 0.26 20.06
N CYS A 397 -4.77 -0.72 20.69
CA CYS A 397 -6.04 -1.28 20.25
C CYS A 397 -7.19 -0.31 20.51
N THR A 398 -8.04 -0.09 19.50
CA THR A 398 -9.26 0.72 19.59
C THR A 398 -10.51 -0.16 19.59
N THR A 399 -10.52 -1.21 18.76
CA THR A 399 -11.56 -2.23 18.77
C THR A 399 -10.92 -3.61 18.89
N PRO A 400 -11.63 -4.64 19.38
CA PRO A 400 -12.94 -4.59 20.02
C PRO A 400 -12.92 -3.88 21.39
N PRO A 401 -14.07 -3.47 21.97
CA PRO A 401 -14.14 -2.78 23.26
C PRO A 401 -13.45 -3.50 24.43
N SER A 402 -13.38 -4.83 24.38
CA SER A 402 -12.69 -5.65 25.38
C SER A 402 -11.17 -5.43 25.41
N LEU A 403 -10.59 -4.97 24.30
CA LEU A 403 -9.17 -4.69 24.14
C LEU A 403 -8.89 -3.20 23.95
N GLU A 404 -9.90 -2.34 24.08
CA GLU A 404 -9.77 -0.90 23.91
C GLU A 404 -8.74 -0.31 24.87
N ASN A 405 -7.88 0.59 24.35
CA ASN A 405 -6.72 1.17 25.04
C ASN A 405 -5.63 0.16 25.43
N GLY A 406 -5.77 -1.11 25.03
CA GLY A 406 -4.76 -2.13 25.24
C GLY A 406 -3.56 -1.92 24.32
N LEU A 407 -2.35 -2.05 24.86
CA LEU A 407 -1.13 -2.10 24.04
C LEU A 407 -1.07 -3.44 23.32
N LEU A 408 -0.96 -3.45 22.00
CA LEU A 408 -1.01 -4.68 21.20
C LEU A 408 0.06 -5.72 21.63
N VAL A 409 1.22 -5.26 22.12
CA VAL A 409 2.30 -6.13 22.60
C VAL A 409 1.98 -6.83 23.93
N GLU A 410 1.04 -6.28 24.70
CA GLU A 410 0.57 -6.85 25.97
C GLU A 410 -0.68 -7.71 25.80
N VAL A 411 -1.36 -7.62 24.64
CA VAL A 411 -2.54 -8.42 24.31
C VAL A 411 -2.12 -9.87 24.00
N PRO A 412 -2.67 -10.88 24.70
CA PRO A 412 -2.40 -12.29 24.39
C PRO A 412 -2.86 -12.65 22.97
N LEU A 413 -2.05 -13.42 22.23
CA LEU A 413 -2.40 -13.83 20.87
C LEU A 413 -3.71 -14.63 20.81
N GLU A 414 -4.05 -15.38 21.86
CA GLU A 414 -5.33 -16.12 21.92
C GLU A 414 -6.55 -15.23 22.20
N SER A 415 -6.36 -13.93 22.43
CA SER A 415 -7.44 -12.95 22.61
C SER A 415 -7.72 -12.11 21.36
N LEU A 416 -6.87 -12.21 20.33
CA LEU A 416 -7.09 -11.64 19.01
C LEU A 416 -8.02 -12.57 18.22
N LEU A 417 -9.33 -12.45 18.44
CA LEU A 417 -10.33 -13.38 17.91
C LEU A 417 -11.11 -12.73 16.78
N CYS A 418 -11.45 -13.51 15.75
CA CYS A 418 -12.47 -13.15 14.77
C CYS A 418 -13.73 -13.99 15.03
N GLY A 419 -14.85 -13.60 14.43
CA GLY A 419 -16.23 -14.06 14.73
C GLY A 419 -16.59 -15.56 14.69
N GLU A 420 -15.63 -16.47 14.86
CA GLU A 420 -15.82 -17.89 15.19
C GLU A 420 -15.04 -18.33 16.46
N ASP A 421 -13.99 -17.61 16.87
CA ASP A 421 -13.13 -17.96 18.03
C ASP A 421 -13.58 -17.34 19.37
N GLU A 422 -14.46 -16.33 19.35
CA GLU A 422 -15.04 -15.72 20.58
C GLU A 422 -15.84 -16.71 21.45
N GLN A 423 -16.10 -17.93 20.96
CA GLN A 423 -16.86 -18.96 21.66
C GLN A 423 -15.99 -19.94 22.51
N GLU A 424 -14.65 -19.93 22.42
CA GLU A 424 -13.82 -20.96 23.10
C GLU A 424 -12.91 -20.47 24.26
N THR A 425 -12.74 -19.16 24.48
CA THR A 425 -11.80 -18.64 25.50
C THR A 425 -12.42 -17.70 26.53
N ILE A 426 -13.35 -18.19 27.36
CA ILE A 426 -13.60 -17.60 28.70
C ILE A 426 -13.70 -18.69 29.78
N MET A 427 -12.56 -19.09 30.31
CA MET A 427 -12.39 -19.63 31.67
C MET A 427 -10.98 -19.22 32.13
N ALA A 428 -10.80 -18.09 32.81
CA ALA A 428 -10.75 -17.99 34.28
C ALA A 428 -10.61 -16.51 34.73
N PRO A 429 -10.72 -16.21 36.02
CA PRO A 429 -11.96 -15.91 36.70
C PRO A 429 -12.03 -14.42 37.06
N LEU A 430 -13.08 -13.73 36.62
CA LEU A 430 -13.87 -12.78 37.42
C LEU A 430 -15.02 -12.24 36.56
N SER A 431 -16.22 -12.78 36.86
CA SER A 431 -17.57 -12.32 36.53
C SER A 431 -18.01 -12.16 35.06
N THR A 432 -18.52 -13.24 34.45
CA THR A 432 -19.66 -13.24 33.51
C THR A 432 -20.48 -14.55 33.65
N PRO A 433 -21.78 -14.59 33.28
CA PRO A 433 -22.64 -15.78 33.41
C PRO A 433 -22.58 -16.71 32.18
N TYR A 434 -22.64 -18.03 32.41
CA TYR A 434 -22.58 -19.09 31.38
C TYR A 434 -23.89 -19.19 30.57
N LYS A 435 -23.81 -19.49 29.25
CA LYS A 435 -24.95 -19.94 28.41
C LYS A 435 -24.97 -21.48 28.33
N ALA A 436 -26.14 -22.09 28.48
CA ALA A 436 -26.37 -23.54 28.62
C ALA A 436 -26.19 -24.37 27.32
N LYS A 437 -25.99 -25.71 27.39
CA LYS A 437 -25.73 -26.60 26.22
C LYS A 437 -26.92 -27.51 25.83
N ILE A 438 -26.95 -27.91 24.54
CA ILE A 438 -27.97 -28.81 23.96
C ILE A 438 -27.28 -29.94 23.18
N ASN A 439 -27.65 -31.20 23.43
CA ASN A 439 -27.04 -32.38 22.78
C ASN A 439 -28.08 -33.34 22.19
N LEU A 440 -27.81 -33.95 21.02
CA LEU A 440 -28.70 -34.95 20.43
C LEU A 440 -28.64 -36.25 21.23
N LYS A 441 -29.78 -36.75 21.69
CA LYS A 441 -29.91 -37.95 22.51
C LYS A 441 -30.27 -39.19 21.69
N SER A 442 -31.18 -39.06 20.73
CA SER A 442 -31.49 -40.18 19.81
C SER A 442 -31.96 -39.73 18.43
N PHE A 443 -31.73 -40.60 17.45
CA PHE A 443 -32.13 -40.43 16.05
C PHE A 443 -32.88 -41.68 15.57
N LYS A 444 -34.00 -41.50 14.87
CA LYS A 444 -34.76 -42.58 14.24
C LYS A 444 -35.28 -42.18 12.86
N TYR A 445 -35.00 -43.01 11.86
CA TYR A 445 -35.56 -42.88 10.51
C TYR A 445 -36.33 -44.15 10.10
N ASP A 446 -37.63 -44.02 9.85
CA ASP A 446 -38.52 -45.13 9.50
C ASP A 446 -38.75 -45.30 7.97
N GLY A 447 -38.01 -44.55 7.15
CA GLY A 447 -38.18 -44.53 5.69
C GLY A 447 -39.21 -43.54 5.17
N ARG A 448 -39.92 -42.81 6.06
CA ARG A 448 -40.83 -41.71 5.69
C ARG A 448 -40.59 -40.44 6.49
N SER A 449 -40.18 -40.53 7.75
CA SER A 449 -39.98 -39.39 8.63
C SER A 449 -38.74 -39.58 9.52
N ILE A 450 -38.01 -38.48 9.77
CA ILE A 450 -36.85 -38.45 10.65
C ILE A 450 -37.28 -37.84 11.99
N LYS A 451 -37.08 -38.57 13.08
CA LYS A 451 -37.38 -38.13 14.45
C LYS A 451 -36.08 -38.00 15.25
N LEU A 452 -35.91 -36.84 15.88
CA LEU A 452 -34.76 -36.43 16.67
C LEU A 452 -35.22 -36.15 18.10
N GLU A 453 -34.54 -36.71 19.09
CA GLU A 453 -34.75 -36.38 20.51
C GLU A 453 -33.49 -35.69 21.03
N TRP A 454 -33.63 -34.47 21.55
CA TRP A 454 -32.57 -33.61 22.06
C TRP A 454 -32.65 -33.49 23.58
N ASN A 455 -31.50 -33.51 24.25
CA ASN A 455 -31.36 -33.23 25.66
C ASN A 455 -30.90 -31.78 25.86
N VAL A 456 -31.70 -30.99 26.57
CA VAL A 456 -31.46 -29.58 26.87
C VAL A 456 -31.08 -29.46 28.35
N GLU A 457 -29.94 -28.82 28.65
CA GLU A 457 -29.48 -28.64 30.03
C GLU A 457 -30.41 -27.71 30.84
N ASP A 458 -30.51 -27.96 32.15
CA ASP A 458 -31.45 -27.28 33.06
C ASP A 458 -31.31 -25.75 33.05
N GLU A 459 -30.09 -25.29 32.82
CA GLU A 459 -29.67 -23.90 32.80
C GLU A 459 -30.22 -23.14 31.59
N ALA A 460 -30.71 -23.83 30.55
CA ALA A 460 -31.31 -23.22 29.36
C ALA A 460 -32.80 -22.86 29.54
N SER A 461 -33.42 -23.23 30.67
CA SER A 461 -34.85 -23.07 30.90
C SER A 461 -35.17 -21.79 31.66
N PRO A 462 -36.13 -20.96 31.19
CA PRO A 462 -37.10 -21.24 30.13
C PRO A 462 -36.55 -20.98 28.72
N TYR A 463 -37.05 -21.67 27.69
CA TYR A 463 -36.64 -21.45 26.30
C TYR A 463 -37.78 -21.60 25.29
N THR A 464 -37.60 -21.05 24.08
CA THR A 464 -38.48 -21.25 22.91
C THR A 464 -37.69 -21.76 21.71
N CYS A 465 -38.30 -22.54 20.82
CA CYS A 465 -37.65 -23.00 19.59
C CYS A 465 -37.84 -22.01 18.44
N ASP A 466 -36.87 -21.94 17.53
CA ASP A 466 -36.92 -21.14 16.30
C ASP A 466 -36.95 -21.99 15.02
N ALA A 467 -35.90 -22.80 14.79
CA ALA A 467 -35.74 -23.55 13.56
C ALA A 467 -34.93 -24.84 13.72
N ILE A 468 -35.15 -25.78 12.80
CA ILE A 468 -34.28 -26.93 12.54
C ILE A 468 -33.62 -26.78 11.18
N ILE A 469 -32.30 -26.89 11.15
CA ILE A 469 -31.45 -26.72 9.98
C ILE A 469 -30.81 -28.06 9.62
N VAL A 470 -30.79 -28.39 8.34
CA VAL A 470 -30.25 -29.65 7.82
C VAL A 470 -29.15 -29.38 6.80
N TYR A 471 -27.97 -29.95 7.03
CA TYR A 471 -26.81 -29.88 6.14
C TYR A 471 -26.48 -31.25 5.58
N GLU A 472 -26.02 -31.32 4.33
CA GLU A 472 -25.56 -32.52 3.64
C GLU A 472 -24.04 -32.51 3.47
N GLU A 473 -23.39 -33.63 3.73
CA GLU A 473 -21.95 -33.78 3.59
C GLU A 473 -21.59 -34.16 2.15
N GLU A 474 -21.02 -33.21 1.41
CA GLU A 474 -20.44 -33.44 0.07
C GLU A 474 -18.90 -33.35 0.13
N GLY A 475 -18.25 -34.49 0.35
CA GLY A 475 -16.79 -34.58 0.42
C GLY A 475 -16.24 -34.07 1.76
N GLU A 476 -15.53 -32.93 1.76
CA GLU A 476 -15.02 -32.26 2.98
C GLU A 476 -15.84 -31.01 3.35
N ARG A 477 -17.01 -30.79 2.71
CA ARG A 477 -17.85 -29.60 2.91
C ARG A 477 -19.25 -30.01 3.35
N GLU A 478 -19.85 -29.21 4.23
CA GLU A 478 -21.27 -29.31 4.61
C GLU A 478 -22.06 -28.27 3.80
N VAL A 479 -22.99 -28.72 2.97
CA VAL A 479 -23.84 -27.87 2.13
C VAL A 479 -25.21 -27.76 2.80
N LEU A 480 -25.69 -26.53 3.03
CA LEU A 480 -27.01 -26.30 3.60
C LEU A 480 -28.08 -26.82 2.62
N VAL A 481 -28.86 -27.79 3.08
CA VAL A 481 -29.97 -28.35 2.30
C VAL A 481 -31.23 -27.54 2.52
N GLU A 482 -31.58 -27.31 3.79
CA GLU A 482 -32.82 -26.62 4.15
C GLU A 482 -32.80 -26.09 5.59
N SER A 483 -33.61 -25.07 5.86
CA SER A 483 -33.89 -24.54 7.20
C SER A 483 -35.39 -24.40 7.38
N ASN A 484 -35.95 -25.10 8.36
CA ASN A 484 -37.39 -25.15 8.60
C ASN A 484 -37.75 -24.61 9.99
N PRO A 485 -38.80 -23.78 10.12
CA PRO A 485 -39.18 -23.21 11.40
C PRO A 485 -39.72 -24.30 12.36
N LEU A 486 -39.27 -24.24 13.60
CA LEU A 486 -39.61 -25.13 14.70
C LEU A 486 -40.19 -24.28 15.83
N LYS A 487 -41.47 -24.45 16.18
CA LYS A 487 -42.09 -23.69 17.28
C LYS A 487 -42.30 -24.58 18.49
N CYS A 488 -41.69 -24.21 19.62
CA CYS A 488 -41.90 -24.85 20.91
C CYS A 488 -41.70 -23.83 22.03
N ASN A 489 -42.24 -24.10 23.21
CA ASN A 489 -41.94 -23.36 24.44
C ASN A 489 -41.70 -24.39 25.54
N SER A 490 -40.59 -24.26 26.27
CA SER A 490 -40.18 -25.21 27.31
C SER A 490 -41.23 -25.33 28.43
N SER A 491 -42.02 -24.29 28.66
CA SER A 491 -43.11 -24.28 29.65
C SER A 491 -44.28 -25.19 29.26
N ASP A 492 -44.45 -25.47 27.96
CA ASP A 492 -45.54 -26.27 27.41
C ASP A 492 -45.09 -27.72 27.11
N LEU A 493 -43.81 -28.05 27.34
CA LEU A 493 -43.26 -29.39 27.11
C LEU A 493 -43.51 -30.29 28.33
N PRO A 494 -43.79 -31.60 28.13
CA PRO A 494 -43.96 -32.55 29.23
C PRO A 494 -42.71 -32.69 30.11
N ASP A 495 -41.53 -32.53 29.52
CA ASP A 495 -40.24 -32.42 30.19
C ASP A 495 -39.39 -31.35 29.46
N PRO A 496 -39.11 -30.20 30.09
CA PRO A 496 -38.32 -29.13 29.46
C PRO A 496 -36.87 -29.53 29.18
N LYS A 497 -36.38 -30.65 29.70
CA LYS A 497 -35.03 -31.16 29.40
C LYS A 497 -35.00 -32.00 28.13
N ILE A 498 -36.14 -32.39 27.57
CA ILE A 498 -36.22 -33.29 26.42
C ILE A 498 -37.06 -32.65 25.31
N LEU A 499 -36.39 -32.29 24.21
CA LEU A 499 -37.01 -31.69 23.04
C LEU A 499 -37.09 -32.68 21.88
N ASN A 500 -38.31 -33.00 21.47
CA ASN A 500 -38.58 -33.89 20.34
C ASN A 500 -38.85 -33.10 19.06
N VAL A 501 -38.01 -33.30 18.04
CA VAL A 501 -38.10 -32.60 16.76
C VAL A 501 -38.27 -33.61 15.63
N THR A 502 -39.28 -33.41 14.78
CA THR A 502 -39.47 -34.21 13.57
C THR A 502 -39.08 -33.37 12.36
N VAL A 503 -38.19 -33.89 11.52
CA VAL A 503 -37.81 -33.21 10.28
C VAL A 503 -38.99 -33.32 9.30
N PRO A 504 -39.48 -32.21 8.72
CA PRO A 504 -40.62 -32.22 7.81
C PRO A 504 -40.39 -33.11 6.58
N ASN A 505 -41.45 -33.78 6.10
CA ASN A 505 -41.38 -34.64 4.91
C ASN A 505 -41.30 -33.86 3.58
N SER A 506 -41.32 -32.52 3.61
CA SER A 506 -41.11 -31.67 2.44
C SER A 506 -39.67 -31.77 1.90
N ILE A 507 -38.73 -32.16 2.77
CA ILE A 507 -37.32 -32.30 2.44
C ILE A 507 -37.10 -33.65 1.74
N GLN A 508 -36.85 -33.63 0.43
CA GLN A 508 -36.55 -34.83 -0.36
C GLN A 508 -35.09 -35.29 -0.11
N LEU A 509 -34.79 -35.72 1.12
CA LEU A 509 -33.46 -36.19 1.49
C LEU A 509 -33.13 -37.52 0.81
N GLN A 510 -31.94 -37.61 0.23
CA GLN A 510 -31.47 -38.81 -0.48
C GLN A 510 -30.99 -39.87 0.52
N GLN A 511 -31.45 -41.11 0.32
CA GLN A 511 -31.04 -42.26 1.13
C GLN A 511 -29.56 -42.60 0.86
N GLU A 512 -28.85 -43.06 1.90
CA GLU A 512 -27.40 -43.34 1.92
C GLU A 512 -26.47 -42.12 1.96
N HIS A 513 -27.02 -40.91 1.84
CA HIS A 513 -26.28 -39.67 2.05
C HIS A 513 -26.17 -39.32 3.54
N ARG A 514 -25.26 -38.41 3.87
CA ARG A 514 -24.81 -38.10 5.24
C ARG A 514 -25.22 -36.68 5.60
N TYR A 515 -25.93 -36.51 6.72
CA TYR A 515 -26.53 -35.22 7.08
C TYR A 515 -26.29 -34.82 8.53
N ARG A 516 -26.14 -33.51 8.77
CA ARG A 516 -26.09 -32.88 10.10
C ARG A 516 -27.40 -32.15 10.38
N TYR A 517 -27.93 -32.30 11.59
CA TYR A 517 -29.17 -31.66 12.02
C TYR A 517 -28.88 -30.69 13.16
N CYS A 518 -29.32 -29.44 13.07
CA CYS A 518 -29.11 -28.42 14.09
C CYS A 518 -30.42 -27.79 14.53
N VAL A 519 -30.62 -27.59 15.83
CA VAL A 519 -31.81 -26.97 16.43
C VAL A 519 -31.42 -25.66 17.11
N VAL A 520 -32.20 -24.62 16.84
CA VAL A 520 -32.03 -23.27 17.40
C VAL A 520 -33.07 -23.02 18.48
N LEU A 521 -32.62 -22.68 19.69
CA LEU A 521 -33.43 -22.28 20.84
C LEU A 521 -33.11 -20.85 21.29
N PHE A 522 -34.06 -20.21 21.95
CA PHE A 522 -33.92 -18.90 22.59
C PHE A 522 -34.24 -19.01 24.08
N GLU A 523 -33.32 -18.59 24.95
CA GLU A 523 -33.55 -18.49 26.39
C GLU A 523 -34.54 -17.36 26.70
N ALA A 524 -35.47 -17.60 27.61
CA ALA A 524 -36.56 -16.71 27.95
C ALA A 524 -36.43 -16.22 29.39
N GLY A 525 -35.83 -15.05 29.56
CA GLY A 525 -35.98 -14.23 30.76
C GLY A 525 -34.70 -13.86 31.49
N GLN A 526 -34.01 -12.84 30.99
CA GLN A 526 -33.65 -11.62 31.73
C GLN A 526 -33.37 -10.50 30.70
N THR A 527 -33.50 -9.26 31.13
CA THR A 527 -33.56 -8.03 30.34
C THR A 527 -32.48 -7.91 29.24
N ASP A 528 -32.95 -7.63 28.03
CA ASP A 528 -32.28 -7.06 26.85
C ASP A 528 -31.22 -7.85 26.06
N ASP A 529 -31.01 -9.14 26.31
CA ASP A 529 -30.27 -10.00 25.38
C ASP A 529 -30.94 -11.37 25.25
N VAL A 530 -31.54 -11.66 24.09
CA VAL A 530 -32.02 -13.01 23.79
C VAL A 530 -30.79 -13.88 23.47
N SER A 531 -30.34 -14.66 24.45
CA SER A 531 -29.29 -15.65 24.27
C SER A 531 -29.76 -16.76 23.32
N LEU A 532 -29.22 -16.77 22.10
CA LEU A 532 -29.40 -17.86 21.14
C LEU A 532 -28.56 -19.08 21.56
N ILE A 533 -29.22 -20.23 21.68
CA ILE A 533 -28.61 -21.52 22.05
C ILE A 533 -28.76 -22.47 20.86
N LEU A 534 -27.65 -22.89 20.26
CA LEU A 534 -27.60 -23.78 19.10
C LEU A 534 -27.12 -25.19 19.51
N GLY A 535 -27.88 -26.22 19.16
CA GLY A 535 -27.50 -27.62 19.34
C GLY A 535 -27.41 -28.35 18.00
N CYS A 536 -26.26 -28.90 17.64
CA CYS A 536 -26.06 -29.66 16.39
C CYS A 536 -25.73 -31.13 16.66
N SER A 537 -26.20 -32.02 15.77
CA SER A 537 -25.86 -33.44 15.78
C SER A 537 -24.49 -33.67 15.17
N ASP A 538 -23.91 -34.85 15.34
CA ASP A 538 -22.88 -35.34 14.42
C ASP A 538 -23.49 -35.61 13.03
N ILE A 539 -22.63 -35.82 12.02
CA ILE A 539 -23.07 -36.20 10.69
C ILE A 539 -23.57 -37.65 10.70
N ILE A 540 -24.87 -37.84 10.44
CA ILE A 540 -25.56 -39.12 10.51
C ILE A 540 -25.94 -39.58 9.08
N PRO A 541 -25.56 -40.80 8.66
CA PRO A 541 -26.01 -41.37 7.39
C PRO A 541 -27.50 -41.72 7.43
N LEU A 542 -28.24 -41.31 6.40
CA LEU A 542 -29.68 -41.56 6.30
C LEU A 542 -29.96 -42.95 5.72
N VAL A 543 -30.10 -43.95 6.60
CA VAL A 543 -30.35 -45.36 6.23
C VAL A 543 -31.68 -45.84 6.80
N GLN A 544 -32.47 -46.56 6.00
CA GLN A 544 -33.80 -47.03 6.38
C GLN A 544 -33.75 -47.99 7.59
N ASN A 545 -34.61 -47.76 8.58
CA ASN A 545 -34.64 -48.44 9.89
C ASN A 545 -33.42 -48.18 10.81
N ALA A 546 -32.66 -47.11 10.57
CA ALA A 546 -31.60 -46.70 11.48
C ALA A 546 -32.16 -46.18 12.82
N GLN A 547 -31.68 -46.74 13.93
CA GLN A 547 -31.89 -46.23 15.29
C GLN A 547 -30.53 -46.05 15.96
N LEU A 548 -30.24 -44.82 16.38
CA LEU A 548 -29.07 -44.48 17.19
C LEU A 548 -29.53 -44.15 18.61
N GLN A 549 -29.15 -45.00 19.56
CA GLN A 549 -29.24 -44.70 20.99
C GLN A 549 -27.84 -44.36 21.48
N LEU A 550 -27.60 -43.09 21.81
CA LEU A 550 -26.36 -42.65 22.45
C LEU A 550 -26.43 -43.01 23.94
N GLN A 551 -25.96 -44.21 24.28
CA GLN A 551 -25.55 -44.50 25.64
C GLN A 551 -24.20 -43.80 25.90
N ASN A 552 -24.15 -43.04 27.00
CA ASN A 552 -22.92 -42.61 27.64
C ASN A 552 -21.99 -43.82 27.80
N ASP A 553 -20.98 -43.94 26.94
CA ASP A 553 -19.63 -44.41 27.26
C ASP A 553 -18.78 -44.54 25.99
N PHE A 554 -17.53 -44.09 26.07
CA PHE A 554 -16.42 -44.18 25.09
C PHE A 554 -16.35 -43.19 23.92
N VAL A 555 -15.82 -41.99 24.19
CA VAL A 555 -15.02 -41.25 23.19
C VAL A 555 -13.65 -41.92 23.07
N MET A 556 -13.49 -42.85 22.11
CA MET A 556 -12.14 -43.27 21.70
C MET A 556 -11.50 -42.15 20.87
N LYS A 557 -10.60 -41.39 21.48
CA LYS A 557 -9.72 -40.44 20.79
C LYS A 557 -8.83 -41.19 19.78
N PHE A 558 -8.88 -40.81 18.50
CA PHE A 558 -8.00 -41.38 17.48
C PHE A 558 -6.55 -40.93 17.65
N PRO A 559 -5.55 -41.82 17.49
CA PRO A 559 -4.14 -41.50 17.64
C PRO A 559 -3.67 -40.53 16.56
N LYS A 560 -3.05 -39.42 16.96
CA LYS A 560 -2.43 -38.42 16.06
C LYS A 560 -0.92 -38.30 16.35
N VAL A 561 -0.14 -38.04 15.29
CA VAL A 561 1.30 -37.73 15.43
C VAL A 561 1.45 -36.30 15.98
N LEU A 562 1.97 -36.18 17.19
CA LEU A 562 2.21 -34.89 17.85
C LEU A 562 3.55 -34.27 17.43
N ALA A 563 4.61 -35.09 17.39
CA ALA A 563 5.96 -34.62 17.11
C ALA A 563 6.84 -35.75 16.54
N ILE A 564 7.85 -35.38 15.75
CA ILE A 564 8.90 -36.27 15.24
C ILE A 564 10.24 -35.75 15.77
N GLN A 565 10.98 -36.59 16.49
CA GLN A 565 12.35 -36.34 16.90
C GLN A 565 13.27 -37.18 16.03
N ALA A 566 14.16 -36.54 15.27
CA ALA A 566 15.12 -37.23 14.42
C ALA A 566 16.54 -36.70 14.70
N ASN A 567 17.50 -37.60 14.89
CA ASN A 567 18.88 -37.27 15.25
C ASN A 567 19.87 -38.08 14.41
N LEU A 568 20.73 -37.39 13.65
CA LEU A 568 21.73 -38.00 12.77
C LEU A 568 23.05 -38.14 13.52
N THR A 569 23.55 -39.37 13.66
CA THR A 569 24.82 -39.66 14.34
C THR A 569 26.02 -39.50 13.41
N ASN A 570 27.21 -39.35 13.99
CA ASN A 570 28.47 -39.16 13.27
C ASN A 570 28.90 -40.37 12.39
N TYR A 571 28.26 -41.53 12.56
CA TYR A 571 28.55 -42.76 11.81
C TYR A 571 27.49 -43.06 10.72
N GLY A 572 26.69 -42.07 10.33
CA GLY A 572 25.71 -42.20 9.24
C GLY A 572 24.44 -42.96 9.61
N SER A 573 24.05 -42.95 10.89
CA SER A 573 22.76 -43.50 11.34
C SER A 573 21.79 -42.41 11.81
N LEU A 574 20.57 -42.42 11.30
CA LEU A 574 19.49 -41.49 11.64
C LEU A 574 18.50 -42.18 12.58
N SER A 575 18.50 -41.78 13.85
CA SER A 575 17.57 -42.26 14.88
C SER A 575 16.31 -41.40 14.89
N ILE A 576 15.14 -42.01 14.71
CA ILE A 576 13.84 -41.35 14.60
C ILE A 576 12.92 -41.87 15.70
N SER A 577 12.24 -40.98 16.40
CA SER A 577 11.24 -41.26 17.44
C SER A 577 10.00 -40.40 17.23
N VAL A 578 8.83 -41.02 17.12
CA VAL A 578 7.56 -40.33 16.83
C VAL A 578 6.67 -40.33 18.09
N LYS A 579 6.22 -39.15 18.53
CA LYS A 579 5.31 -39.02 19.68
C LYS A 579 3.85 -39.04 19.20
N ILE A 580 3.02 -39.86 19.84
CA ILE A 580 1.61 -40.10 19.46
C ILE A 580 0.72 -39.97 20.68
N TYR A 581 -0.47 -39.39 20.50
CA TYR A 581 -1.52 -39.34 21.52
C TYR A 581 -2.91 -39.54 20.93
N PRO A 582 -3.82 -40.28 21.61
CA PRO A 582 -3.53 -41.16 22.75
C PRO A 582 -2.69 -42.37 22.33
N GLN A 583 -2.00 -43.01 23.29
CA GLN A 583 -1.21 -44.22 23.07
C GLN A 583 -2.14 -45.42 22.87
N VAL A 584 -2.49 -45.72 21.62
CA VAL A 584 -3.32 -46.87 21.23
C VAL A 584 -2.64 -47.69 20.14
N LYS A 585 -3.07 -48.94 19.92
CA LYS A 585 -2.53 -49.81 18.87
C LYS A 585 -2.87 -49.22 17.48
N CYS A 586 -1.85 -48.76 16.76
CA CYS A 586 -1.96 -48.30 15.38
C CYS A 586 -0.65 -48.55 14.61
N GLU A 587 -0.69 -48.38 13.28
CA GLU A 587 0.50 -48.39 12.43
C GLU A 587 0.81 -46.95 11.97
N ILE A 588 2.09 -46.57 11.94
CA ILE A 588 2.56 -45.29 11.41
C ILE A 588 3.32 -45.58 10.13
N ASN A 589 3.06 -44.82 9.09
CA ASN A 589 3.88 -44.81 7.89
C ASN A 589 4.95 -43.70 8.04
N LEU A 590 6.21 -44.11 8.04
CA LEU A 590 7.39 -43.26 8.19
C LEU A 590 8.15 -43.20 6.85
N ALA A 591 8.35 -42.00 6.32
CA ALA A 591 9.05 -41.75 5.06
C ALA A 591 10.27 -40.83 5.28
N ILE A 592 11.40 -41.17 4.66
CA ILE A 592 12.63 -40.37 4.65
C ILE A 592 12.85 -39.90 3.23
N LEU A 593 13.04 -38.60 3.04
CA LEU A 593 13.28 -37.97 1.76
C LEU A 593 14.60 -37.21 1.76
N GLU A 594 15.30 -37.24 0.63
CA GLU A 594 16.46 -36.41 0.34
C GLU A 594 16.14 -35.56 -0.90
N GLN A 595 16.25 -34.24 -0.78
CA GLN A 595 15.88 -33.29 -1.85
C GLN A 595 14.49 -33.56 -2.47
N SER A 596 13.55 -34.05 -1.65
CA SER A 596 12.18 -34.44 -2.02
C SER A 596 12.04 -35.77 -2.79
N ALA A 597 13.11 -36.52 -3.00
CA ALA A 597 13.06 -37.90 -3.47
C ALA A 597 12.89 -38.86 -2.28
N LEU A 598 11.96 -39.83 -2.38
CA LEU A 598 11.73 -40.82 -1.33
C LEU A 598 12.90 -41.81 -1.26
N LEU A 599 13.71 -41.73 -0.20
CA LEU A 599 14.82 -42.64 0.06
C LEU A 599 14.35 -43.95 0.72
N SER A 600 13.42 -43.85 1.66
CA SER A 600 12.91 -45.04 2.36
C SER A 600 11.52 -44.78 2.95
N GLN A 601 10.69 -45.82 2.94
CA GLN A 601 9.37 -45.81 3.56
C GLN A 601 9.16 -47.10 4.37
N ARG A 602 8.72 -46.98 5.62
CA ARG A 602 8.54 -48.10 6.56
C ARG A 602 7.27 -47.91 7.37
N LYS A 603 6.58 -49.02 7.65
CA LYS A 603 5.49 -49.05 8.63
C LYS A 603 6.05 -49.43 10.00
N ILE A 604 5.77 -48.62 11.02
CA ILE A 604 6.20 -48.85 12.42
C ILE A 604 4.99 -48.87 13.35
N ASN A 605 5.06 -49.63 14.44
CA ASN A 605 3.94 -49.76 15.37
C ASN A 605 3.91 -48.58 16.35
N CYS A 606 2.72 -48.03 16.62
CA CYS A 606 2.53 -46.95 17.59
C CYS A 606 2.98 -47.31 19.02
N SER A 607 3.08 -48.60 19.34
CA SER A 607 3.52 -49.11 20.65
C SER A 607 5.03 -49.00 20.87
N ASP A 608 5.83 -48.92 19.80
CA ASP A 608 7.27 -48.65 19.83
C ASP A 608 7.65 -47.77 18.62
N PRO A 609 7.33 -46.46 18.65
CA PRO A 609 7.41 -45.59 17.49
C PRO A 609 8.83 -45.06 17.27
N LYS A 610 9.82 -45.96 17.34
CA LYS A 610 11.24 -45.67 17.15
C LYS A 610 11.79 -46.45 15.98
N TYR A 611 12.64 -45.83 15.19
CA TYR A 611 13.30 -46.48 14.06
C TYR A 611 14.69 -45.87 13.82
N VAL A 612 15.67 -46.71 13.53
CA VAL A 612 17.03 -46.27 13.19
C VAL A 612 17.31 -46.66 11.75
N PHE A 613 17.55 -45.66 10.92
CA PHE A 613 17.99 -45.84 9.54
C PHE A 613 19.52 -45.75 9.47
N VAL A 614 20.17 -46.67 8.76
CA VAL A 614 21.65 -46.79 8.73
C VAL A 614 22.12 -46.68 7.28
N GLY A 615 23.25 -46.00 7.04
CA GLY A 615 23.82 -45.82 5.69
C GLY A 615 23.51 -44.47 5.04
N LEU A 616 23.47 -43.40 5.83
CA LEU A 616 23.26 -42.04 5.36
C LEU A 616 24.58 -41.26 5.46
N ASP A 617 25.18 -40.93 4.31
CA ASP A 617 26.54 -40.42 4.28
C ASP A 617 26.59 -38.88 4.20
N GLU A 618 25.77 -38.22 3.38
CA GLU A 618 25.75 -36.75 3.26
C GLU A 618 24.39 -36.19 2.78
N GLY A 619 23.69 -35.39 3.61
CA GLY A 619 22.52 -34.64 3.16
C GLY A 619 21.67 -34.04 4.28
N PRO A 620 20.85 -33.01 3.99
CA PRO A 620 19.68 -32.69 4.79
C PRO A 620 18.55 -33.68 4.49
N TYR A 621 18.15 -34.47 5.47
CA TYR A 621 17.09 -35.47 5.32
C TYR A 621 15.77 -34.95 5.88
N ARG A 622 14.68 -35.10 5.12
CA ARG A 622 13.31 -34.77 5.55
C ARG A 622 12.59 -36.04 5.97
N VAL A 623 12.20 -36.13 7.24
CA VAL A 623 11.51 -37.28 7.82
C VAL A 623 10.04 -36.93 8.02
N CYS A 624 9.14 -37.71 7.42
CA CYS A 624 7.69 -37.53 7.46
C CYS A 624 6.99 -38.73 8.11
N ALA A 625 5.93 -38.50 8.90
CA ALA A 625 5.15 -39.56 9.54
C ALA A 625 3.64 -39.28 9.54
N ASN A 626 2.82 -40.31 9.33
CA ASN A 626 1.36 -40.28 9.51
C ASN A 626 0.79 -41.62 10.00
N VAL A 627 -0.39 -41.62 10.64
CA VAL A 627 -1.01 -42.84 11.20
C VAL A 627 -1.91 -43.51 10.15
N ILE A 628 -1.69 -44.80 9.93
CA ILE A 628 -2.42 -45.66 8.98
C ILE A 628 -3.70 -46.20 9.67
N LYS A 629 -4.86 -46.00 9.05
CA LYS A 629 -6.15 -46.59 9.51
C LYS A 629 -6.33 -48.03 9.00
N PRO A 630 -7.01 -48.94 9.73
CA PRO A 630 -7.30 -50.28 9.24
C PRO A 630 -8.55 -50.27 8.33
N GLY A 631 -8.37 -50.58 7.04
CA GLY A 631 -9.45 -50.71 6.05
C GLY A 631 -9.01 -50.23 4.65
N PRO A 632 -9.63 -50.70 3.55
CA PRO A 632 -9.15 -50.43 2.19
C PRO A 632 -9.61 -49.05 1.72
N ALA A 633 -8.84 -48.01 2.05
CA ALA A 633 -9.03 -46.65 1.54
C ALA A 633 -7.69 -45.91 1.50
N ILE A 634 -7.45 -45.20 0.38
CA ILE A 634 -6.32 -44.30 0.20
C ILE A 634 -6.56 -43.04 1.06
N ASP A 635 -5.46 -42.61 1.68
CA ASP A 635 -5.32 -41.77 2.88
C ASP A 635 -5.12 -40.28 2.53
N LEU A 636 -5.82 -39.37 3.23
CA LEU A 636 -5.60 -37.92 3.19
C LEU A 636 -5.54 -37.36 4.62
N THR A 637 -4.48 -37.72 5.35
CA THR A 637 -3.94 -36.87 6.41
C THR A 637 -2.60 -36.31 5.92
N LYS A 638 -2.45 -34.97 5.89
CA LYS A 638 -1.16 -34.35 5.55
C LYS A 638 -0.08 -34.89 6.52
N PRO A 639 0.99 -35.53 6.03
CA PRO A 639 2.01 -36.09 6.92
C PRO A 639 2.78 -34.96 7.62
N ARG A 640 3.05 -35.11 8.93
CA ARG A 640 3.96 -34.19 9.63
C ARG A 640 5.39 -34.51 9.24
N CYS A 641 6.20 -33.50 8.95
CA CYS A 641 7.59 -33.67 8.51
C CYS A 641 8.57 -32.79 9.29
N VAL A 642 9.81 -33.26 9.48
CA VAL A 642 10.94 -32.54 10.11
C VAL A 642 12.20 -32.73 9.27
N THR A 643 13.01 -31.69 9.11
CA THR A 643 14.29 -31.73 8.38
C THR A 643 15.47 -31.78 9.35
N VAL A 644 16.45 -32.66 9.09
CA VAL A 644 17.63 -32.88 9.94
C VAL A 644 18.90 -32.55 9.16
N PHE A 645 19.79 -31.75 9.75
CA PHE A 645 21.08 -31.35 9.19
C PHE A 645 22.24 -31.95 10.01
N ARG A 646 23.38 -32.23 9.37
CA ARG A 646 24.61 -32.62 10.06
C ARG A 646 25.18 -31.40 10.80
N ARG A 647 25.34 -31.50 12.11
CA ARG A 647 25.89 -30.45 12.96
C ARG A 647 27.42 -30.47 12.89
N GLU A 648 28.04 -29.63 12.07
CA GLU A 648 29.49 -29.37 12.18
C GLU A 648 29.76 -28.53 13.43
N LEU A 649 30.21 -29.16 14.51
CA LEU A 649 30.90 -28.46 15.60
C LEU A 649 32.36 -28.26 15.19
N ARG A 650 32.71 -27.08 14.67
CA ARG A 650 34.10 -26.62 14.68
C ARG A 650 34.45 -26.09 16.07
N GLY A 651 35.11 -26.93 16.85
CA GLY A 651 35.84 -26.49 18.04
C GLY A 651 37.03 -25.62 17.60
N PHE A 652 37.17 -24.45 18.22
CA PHE A 652 38.32 -23.57 18.02
C PHE A 652 39.62 -24.28 18.37
N THR A 653 40.60 -24.26 17.46
CA THR A 653 41.96 -24.67 17.77
C THR A 653 42.79 -23.46 18.16
N THR A 654 43.84 -23.67 18.94
CA THR A 654 44.77 -22.62 19.42
C THR A 654 45.48 -21.86 18.29
N LEU A 655 45.43 -22.32 17.04
CA LEU A 655 45.88 -21.57 15.87
C LEU A 655 44.88 -20.48 15.41
N ASP A 656 43.58 -20.67 15.65
CA ASP A 656 42.53 -19.74 15.20
C ASP A 656 42.56 -18.42 16.00
N VAL A 657 42.95 -18.48 17.29
CA VAL A 657 43.14 -17.29 18.15
C VAL A 657 44.35 -16.47 17.71
N ILE A 658 45.40 -17.14 17.19
CA ILE A 658 46.61 -16.48 16.69
C ILE A 658 46.33 -15.79 15.35
N PHE A 659 45.53 -16.41 14.48
CA PHE A 659 45.17 -15.81 13.18
C PHE A 659 44.29 -14.57 13.35
N VAL A 660 43.32 -14.60 14.27
CA VAL A 660 42.44 -13.46 14.55
C VAL A 660 43.23 -12.30 15.17
N SER A 661 44.15 -12.58 16.10
CA SER A 661 44.98 -11.52 16.72
C SER A 661 45.98 -10.90 15.73
N VAL A 662 46.56 -11.68 14.81
CA VAL A 662 47.42 -11.16 13.74
C VAL A 662 46.63 -10.34 12.72
N PHE A 663 45.40 -10.76 12.39
CA PHE A 663 44.52 -10.05 11.46
C PHE A 663 44.09 -8.68 12.00
N PHE A 664 43.75 -8.58 13.29
CA PHE A 664 43.38 -7.29 13.91
C PHE A 664 44.56 -6.31 13.98
N VAL A 665 45.79 -6.79 14.20
CA VAL A 665 46.99 -5.95 14.20
C VAL A 665 47.34 -5.47 12.79
N LEU A 666 47.20 -6.33 11.76
CA LEU A 666 47.40 -5.95 10.36
C LEU A 666 46.33 -4.97 9.86
N CYS A 667 45.06 -5.15 10.24
CA CYS A 667 43.99 -4.20 9.92
C CYS A 667 44.23 -2.82 10.54
N PHE A 668 44.70 -2.75 11.79
CA PHE A 668 45.03 -1.46 12.44
C PHE A 668 46.20 -0.76 11.74
N MET A 669 47.23 -1.50 11.32
CA MET A 669 48.38 -0.96 10.59
C MET A 669 48.00 -0.47 9.19
N VAL A 670 47.12 -1.18 8.48
CA VAL A 670 46.60 -0.79 7.15
C VAL A 670 45.69 0.43 7.26
N ILE A 671 44.84 0.52 8.28
CA ILE A 671 43.97 1.68 8.52
C ILE A 671 44.81 2.92 8.85
N ALA A 672 45.88 2.79 9.66
CA ALA A 672 46.82 3.87 9.94
C ALA A 672 47.60 4.32 8.68
N LEU A 673 47.99 3.38 7.80
CA LEU A 673 48.65 3.67 6.53
C LEU A 673 47.72 4.39 5.54
N ILE A 674 46.46 3.95 5.45
CA ILE A 674 45.44 4.55 4.58
C ILE A 674 45.10 5.98 5.04
N TRP A 675 45.11 6.24 6.35
CA TRP A 675 44.92 7.59 6.91
C TRP A 675 46.12 8.52 6.64
N GLY A 676 47.35 8.00 6.67
CA GLY A 676 48.56 8.76 6.36
C GLY A 676 48.73 9.09 4.88
N VAL A 677 48.38 8.17 3.98
CA VAL A 677 48.58 8.33 2.53
C VAL A 677 47.51 9.22 1.89
N ARG A 678 46.31 9.34 2.49
CA ARG A 678 45.22 10.20 1.98
C ARG A 678 45.48 11.71 2.11
N LYS A 679 46.56 12.14 2.78
CA LYS A 679 46.84 13.56 3.08
C LYS A 679 47.89 14.23 2.18
N VAL A 680 48.51 13.55 1.20
CA VAL A 680 49.71 14.10 0.53
C VAL A 680 49.64 14.30 -0.98
N LEU A 681 48.74 13.72 -1.77
CA LEU A 681 48.82 13.90 -3.25
C LEU A 681 47.49 14.28 -3.91
N LEU A 682 47.36 15.59 -4.18
CA LEU A 682 46.42 16.22 -5.09
C LEU A 682 46.72 15.87 -6.57
N LYS A 683 45.63 15.86 -7.37
CA LYS A 683 45.40 15.84 -8.84
C LYS A 683 46.48 16.55 -9.72
N PRO A 684 46.58 16.41 -11.09
CA PRO A 684 45.48 16.24 -12.09
C PRO A 684 45.75 15.58 -13.49
N LYS A 685 44.65 15.32 -14.26
CA LYS A 685 44.39 15.47 -15.73
C LYS A 685 45.17 14.71 -16.87
N ILE A 686 44.36 14.14 -17.82
CA ILE A 686 44.44 14.14 -19.33
C ILE A 686 44.56 12.78 -20.11
N GLN A 687 43.52 12.53 -20.92
CA GLN A 687 43.31 12.01 -22.31
C GLN A 687 43.89 10.69 -22.93
N THR A 688 42.92 9.97 -23.56
CA THR A 688 42.84 9.30 -24.90
C THR A 688 43.62 8.02 -25.25
N HIS A 689 42.88 6.92 -25.52
CA HIS A 689 42.58 6.26 -26.83
C HIS A 689 41.80 4.94 -26.55
N GLN A 690 40.57 4.70 -27.05
CA GLN A 690 40.19 4.03 -28.33
C GLN A 690 40.87 2.65 -28.54
N CYS A 691 40.25 1.52 -28.89
CA CYS A 691 38.95 1.15 -29.48
C CYS A 691 38.64 -0.34 -29.18
N PHE A 692 37.36 -0.72 -29.01
CA PHE A 692 36.65 -1.69 -29.88
C PHE A 692 35.17 -1.73 -29.44
N MET A 693 34.28 -1.20 -30.28
CA MET A 693 32.84 -1.45 -30.25
C MET A 693 32.52 -2.83 -30.86
N PRO A 694 31.40 -3.44 -30.46
CA PRO A 694 30.40 -3.96 -31.40
C PRO A 694 29.07 -3.19 -31.22
N PRO A 695 28.11 -3.32 -32.16
CA PRO A 695 27.37 -2.19 -32.70
C PRO A 695 26.20 -1.73 -31.85
N GLU A 696 25.89 -0.45 -32.02
CA GLU A 696 24.59 0.17 -31.79
C GLU A 696 23.47 -0.71 -32.39
N GLY A 697 22.64 -1.26 -31.51
CA GLY A 697 21.28 -1.68 -31.82
C GLY A 697 20.37 -0.81 -30.96
N GLU A 698 19.63 0.08 -31.61
CA GLU A 698 18.69 1.01 -31.00
C GLU A 698 17.77 0.31 -29.99
N GLU A 699 17.87 0.66 -28.70
CA GLU A 699 16.77 0.43 -27.77
C GLU A 699 15.65 1.43 -28.10
N GLN A 700 14.86 1.07 -29.10
CA GLN A 700 13.51 1.57 -29.26
C GLN A 700 12.67 1.06 -28.07
N GLN A 701 12.78 1.70 -26.91
CA GLN A 701 11.73 1.66 -25.88
C GLN A 701 10.55 2.52 -26.37
N HIS A 702 9.85 2.01 -27.38
CA HIS A 702 8.56 2.54 -27.81
C HIS A 702 7.52 2.15 -26.74
N SER A 703 6.96 3.17 -26.09
CA SER A 703 5.65 3.24 -25.43
C SER A 703 4.89 1.92 -25.25
N ARG A 704 4.85 1.39 -24.02
CA ARG A 704 3.98 0.26 -23.63
C ARG A 704 2.64 0.68 -23.01
N TYR A 705 2.43 1.97 -22.75
CA TYR A 705 1.17 2.44 -22.15
C TYR A 705 0.33 3.18 -23.18
N ILE A 706 -0.88 2.69 -23.43
CA ILE A 706 -1.87 3.36 -24.26
C ILE A 706 -2.30 4.63 -23.51
N SER A 707 -1.82 5.79 -23.99
CA SER A 707 -2.11 7.10 -23.39
C SER A 707 -3.48 7.66 -23.81
N ASP A 708 -4.04 7.14 -24.90
CA ASP A 708 -5.30 7.60 -25.47
C ASP A 708 -6.14 6.43 -26.04
N PHE A 709 -7.07 5.93 -25.21
CA PHE A 709 -7.98 4.85 -25.60
C PHE A 709 -9.03 5.25 -26.64
N SER A 710 -9.19 6.56 -26.94
CA SER A 710 -10.13 7.02 -27.97
C SER A 710 -9.74 6.61 -29.39
N LYS A 711 -8.46 6.27 -29.58
CA LYS A 711 -7.89 5.82 -30.85
C LYS A 711 -7.91 4.29 -31.02
N CYS A 712 -8.37 3.54 -30.01
CA CYS A 712 -8.51 2.09 -30.07
C CYS A 712 -9.73 1.66 -30.89
N GLN A 713 -9.71 0.43 -31.38
CA GLN A 713 -10.94 -0.23 -31.79
C GLN A 713 -11.76 -0.62 -30.56
N ILE A 714 -13.06 -0.36 -30.61
CA ILE A 714 -14.01 -0.68 -29.55
C ILE A 714 -14.97 -1.76 -30.06
N TYR A 715 -15.19 -2.78 -29.25
CA TYR A 715 -16.18 -3.83 -29.51
C TYR A 715 -16.99 -4.12 -28.26
N TYR A 716 -18.30 -4.33 -28.44
CA TYR A 716 -19.20 -4.70 -27.36
C TYR A 716 -19.65 -6.15 -27.56
N SER A 717 -19.37 -7.01 -26.59
CA SER A 717 -19.82 -8.39 -26.62
C SER A 717 -20.95 -8.62 -25.63
N ARG A 718 -22.04 -9.20 -26.14
CA ARG A 718 -23.15 -9.74 -25.35
C ARG A 718 -23.61 -11.02 -26.01
N SER A 719 -22.87 -12.09 -25.79
CA SER A 719 -23.12 -13.35 -26.49
C SER A 719 -23.12 -14.48 -25.49
N GLY A 720 -24.24 -15.20 -25.41
CA GLY A 720 -24.40 -16.37 -24.54
C GLY A 720 -23.59 -17.56 -25.02
N ASN A 721 -22.26 -17.48 -24.92
CA ASN A 721 -21.32 -18.54 -25.25
C ASN A 721 -21.23 -18.91 -26.76
N VAL A 722 -21.36 -17.93 -27.66
CA VAL A 722 -21.20 -18.12 -29.12
C VAL A 722 -20.31 -17.01 -29.69
N TYR A 723 -19.19 -17.38 -30.31
CA TYR A 723 -18.32 -16.47 -31.06
C TYR A 723 -18.95 -16.18 -32.42
N LYS A 724 -19.34 -14.92 -32.65
CA LYS A 724 -20.05 -14.50 -33.87
C LYS A 724 -19.19 -13.65 -34.79
N ASP A 725 -18.43 -12.73 -34.20
CA ASP A 725 -17.63 -11.75 -34.91
C ASP A 725 -16.14 -12.11 -34.78
N PHE A 726 -15.50 -12.41 -35.91
CA PHE A 726 -14.07 -12.74 -35.99
C PHE A 726 -13.29 -11.58 -36.59
N PHE A 727 -12.12 -11.30 -36.01
CA PHE A 727 -11.19 -10.26 -36.41
C PHE A 727 -9.90 -10.91 -36.94
N GLU A 728 -9.33 -10.36 -38.01
CA GLU A 728 -8.02 -10.82 -38.51
C GLU A 728 -6.90 -10.33 -37.61
N ILE A 729 -5.91 -11.19 -37.34
CA ILE A 729 -4.70 -10.81 -36.62
C ILE A 729 -3.79 -10.05 -37.60
N THR A 730 -3.81 -8.72 -37.56
CA THR A 730 -3.00 -7.87 -38.45
C THR A 730 -1.75 -7.35 -37.75
N GLY A 731 -0.58 -7.87 -38.13
CA GLY A 731 0.73 -7.40 -37.66
C GLY A 731 1.82 -8.41 -37.96
N GLN A 732 3.00 -7.97 -38.41
CA GLN A 732 4.15 -8.89 -38.48
C GLN A 732 4.72 -9.07 -37.07
N PRO A 733 4.88 -10.31 -36.58
CA PRO A 733 5.46 -10.55 -35.26
C PRO A 733 6.90 -10.05 -35.23
N GLN A 734 7.24 -9.23 -34.22
CA GLN A 734 8.61 -8.83 -33.97
C GLN A 734 9.41 -10.01 -33.39
N ASN A 735 10.71 -10.05 -33.75
CA ASN A 735 11.75 -11.00 -33.33
C ASN A 735 11.34 -11.99 -32.21
N GLY A 736 10.93 -13.22 -32.60
CA GLY A 736 10.81 -14.36 -31.67
C GLY A 736 9.42 -14.65 -31.08
N SER A 737 8.35 -13.99 -31.52
CA SER A 737 6.96 -14.27 -31.09
C SER A 737 6.08 -14.85 -32.22
N LEU A 738 5.11 -15.69 -31.87
CA LEU A 738 4.00 -16.17 -32.74
C LEU A 738 2.80 -15.22 -32.67
N LEU A 739 2.53 -14.65 -31.49
CA LEU A 739 1.49 -13.65 -31.25
C LEU A 739 1.92 -12.76 -30.09
N ASP A 740 1.70 -11.46 -30.24
CA ASP A 740 1.77 -10.49 -29.14
C ASP A 740 0.51 -9.63 -29.21
N PHE A 741 -0.48 -9.98 -28.38
CA PHE A 741 -1.83 -9.44 -28.47
C PHE A 741 -2.21 -8.76 -27.18
N HIS A 742 -2.62 -7.49 -27.26
CA HIS A 742 -2.98 -6.73 -26.08
C HIS A 742 -4.34 -6.10 -26.24
N PHE A 743 -5.07 -6.03 -25.14
CA PHE A 743 -6.44 -5.58 -25.10
C PHE A 743 -6.79 -5.06 -23.71
N SER A 744 -7.82 -4.23 -23.64
CA SER A 744 -8.44 -3.84 -22.38
C SER A 744 -9.93 -4.17 -22.39
N VAL A 745 -10.49 -4.45 -21.22
CA VAL A 745 -11.89 -4.85 -21.09
C VAL A 745 -12.52 -4.26 -19.83
N MET A 746 -13.78 -3.84 -19.95
CA MET A 746 -14.67 -3.53 -18.83
C MET A 746 -15.77 -4.59 -18.81
N SER A 747 -15.79 -5.43 -17.78
CA SER A 747 -16.76 -6.52 -17.60
C SER A 747 -16.90 -6.88 -16.13
N ALA A 748 -18.10 -7.26 -15.68
CA ALA A 748 -18.30 -7.72 -14.30
C ALA A 748 -17.60 -9.06 -14.03
N SER A 749 -17.53 -9.94 -15.04
CA SER A 749 -16.91 -11.26 -14.97
C SER A 749 -16.75 -11.88 -16.37
N ASP A 750 -16.26 -13.12 -16.43
CA ASP A 750 -16.31 -14.06 -17.55
C ASP A 750 -16.05 -13.43 -18.93
N ALA A 751 -14.87 -12.84 -19.10
CA ALA A 751 -14.40 -12.29 -20.37
C ALA A 751 -13.67 -13.37 -21.17
N HIS A 752 -14.21 -13.77 -22.33
CA HIS A 752 -13.70 -14.87 -23.15
C HIS A 752 -13.02 -14.35 -24.43
N ILE A 753 -11.81 -14.85 -24.69
CA ILE A 753 -11.03 -14.58 -25.89
C ILE A 753 -10.78 -15.91 -26.62
N LEU A 754 -11.09 -15.97 -27.92
CA LEU A 754 -10.83 -17.12 -28.78
C LEU A 754 -9.77 -16.76 -29.81
N LEU A 755 -8.72 -17.58 -29.93
CA LEU A 755 -7.69 -17.49 -30.96
C LEU A 755 -7.75 -18.75 -31.83
N ALA A 756 -7.83 -18.60 -33.16
CA ALA A 756 -8.04 -19.73 -34.06
C ALA A 756 -7.30 -19.62 -35.41
N PRO A 757 -7.05 -20.76 -36.11
CA PRO A 757 -6.46 -20.75 -37.46
C PRO A 757 -7.39 -20.27 -38.58
N SER A 758 -8.71 -20.21 -38.36
CA SER A 758 -9.70 -19.72 -39.33
C SER A 758 -10.97 -19.25 -38.64
N ASP A 759 -11.81 -18.49 -39.34
CA ASP A 759 -13.13 -18.00 -38.89
C ASP A 759 -14.23 -19.07 -38.92
N LYS A 760 -13.99 -20.22 -39.56
CA LYS A 760 -14.91 -21.36 -39.63
C LYS A 760 -14.64 -22.39 -38.53
N VAL A 761 -14.72 -21.96 -37.27
CA VAL A 761 -14.42 -22.80 -36.10
C VAL A 761 -15.60 -23.68 -35.70
N GLN A 762 -15.42 -25.00 -35.72
CA GLN A 762 -16.33 -25.98 -35.12
C GLN A 762 -15.95 -26.30 -33.67
N LYS A 763 -16.89 -26.83 -32.88
CA LYS A 763 -16.72 -27.06 -31.44
C LYS A 763 -15.54 -27.99 -31.07
N ALA A 764 -15.15 -28.89 -31.97
CA ALA A 764 -14.06 -29.85 -31.78
C ALA A 764 -12.71 -29.38 -32.35
N ASP A 765 -12.68 -28.24 -33.04
CA ASP A 765 -11.46 -27.75 -33.68
C ASP A 765 -10.45 -27.27 -32.63
N PRO A 766 -9.14 -27.45 -32.89
CA PRO A 766 -8.10 -26.97 -32.00
C PRO A 766 -8.05 -25.44 -32.05
N VAL A 767 -8.20 -24.83 -30.88
CA VAL A 767 -8.23 -23.37 -30.67
C VAL A 767 -7.61 -23.04 -29.32
N TYR A 768 -7.23 -21.79 -29.09
CA TYR A 768 -6.98 -21.30 -27.73
C TYR A 768 -8.19 -20.50 -27.25
N GLU A 769 -8.88 -21.00 -26.23
CA GLU A 769 -9.90 -20.25 -25.49
C GLU A 769 -9.29 -19.79 -24.16
N ILE A 770 -9.14 -18.48 -23.99
CA ILE A 770 -8.63 -17.84 -22.78
C ILE A 770 -9.81 -17.18 -22.08
N VAL A 771 -10.02 -17.50 -20.81
CA VAL A 771 -11.10 -16.96 -20.00
C VAL A 771 -10.51 -16.19 -18.83
N ILE A 772 -10.89 -14.93 -18.71
CA ILE A 772 -10.47 -14.04 -17.63
C ILE A 772 -11.68 -13.80 -16.72
N GLY A 773 -11.50 -13.97 -15.41
CA GLY A 773 -12.53 -13.70 -14.41
C GLY A 773 -13.76 -14.61 -14.49
N ALA A 774 -13.59 -15.89 -14.82
CA ALA A 774 -14.64 -16.90 -14.77
C ALA A 774 -15.22 -17.09 -13.36
N GLY A 775 -16.44 -17.63 -13.30
CA GLY A 775 -17.10 -18.00 -12.03
C GLY A 775 -17.40 -16.78 -11.17
N GLY A 776 -17.93 -15.72 -11.78
CA GLY A 776 -18.20 -14.47 -11.09
C GLY A 776 -16.92 -13.73 -10.70
N ASN A 777 -15.93 -13.70 -11.61
CA ASN A 777 -14.66 -13.00 -11.43
C ASN A 777 -13.74 -13.60 -10.36
N THR A 778 -13.62 -14.93 -10.35
CA THR A 778 -12.86 -15.67 -9.32
C THR A 778 -11.70 -16.53 -9.84
N PHE A 779 -11.65 -16.85 -11.14
CA PHE A 779 -10.55 -17.59 -11.73
C PHE A 779 -10.34 -17.31 -13.23
N CYS A 780 -9.21 -17.73 -13.78
CA CYS A 780 -8.87 -17.61 -15.20
C CYS A 780 -8.39 -18.96 -15.75
N ASP A 781 -8.70 -19.25 -17.02
CA ASP A 781 -8.38 -20.52 -17.67
C ASP A 781 -7.73 -20.30 -19.05
N ILE A 782 -6.85 -21.23 -19.45
CA ILE A 782 -6.47 -21.47 -20.85
C ILE A 782 -6.97 -22.85 -21.26
N ARG A 783 -7.63 -22.95 -22.41
CA ARG A 783 -8.18 -24.19 -22.97
C ARG A 783 -7.70 -24.36 -24.41
N ARG A 784 -7.43 -25.61 -24.81
CA ARG A 784 -7.04 -25.96 -26.20
C ARG A 784 -8.23 -26.40 -27.09
N MET A 785 -9.46 -26.13 -26.63
CA MET A 785 -10.72 -26.46 -27.29
C MET A 785 -11.83 -25.58 -26.68
N GLN A 786 -12.91 -25.32 -27.41
CA GLN A 786 -14.04 -24.57 -26.85
C GLN A 786 -14.73 -25.36 -25.73
N LYS A 787 -14.88 -24.72 -24.56
CA LYS A 787 -15.70 -25.21 -23.41
C LYS A 787 -15.24 -26.54 -22.80
N SER A 788 -14.06 -27.05 -23.14
CA SER A 788 -13.52 -28.28 -22.58
C SER A 788 -12.01 -28.34 -22.70
N GLY A 789 -11.37 -29.21 -21.91
CA GLY A 789 -9.93 -29.43 -21.99
C GLY A 789 -9.09 -28.25 -21.47
N VAL A 790 -9.38 -27.80 -20.24
CA VAL A 790 -8.57 -26.84 -19.49
C VAL A 790 -7.13 -27.32 -19.40
N LYS A 791 -6.19 -26.44 -19.75
CA LYS A 791 -4.75 -26.72 -19.79
C LYS A 791 -3.99 -25.99 -18.69
N ALA A 792 -4.41 -24.77 -18.37
CA ALA A 792 -3.94 -24.02 -17.22
C ALA A 792 -5.12 -23.29 -16.58
N THR A 793 -5.08 -23.16 -15.26
CA THR A 793 -6.07 -22.42 -14.48
C THR A 793 -5.39 -21.72 -13.31
N ILE A 794 -5.88 -20.54 -12.96
CA ILE A 794 -5.43 -19.80 -11.77
C ILE A 794 -6.62 -19.11 -11.10
N ARG A 795 -6.71 -19.17 -9.77
CA ARG A 795 -7.78 -18.50 -9.01
C ARG A 795 -7.33 -17.11 -8.58
N ILE A 796 -7.77 -16.10 -9.30
CA ILE A 796 -7.57 -14.69 -8.95
C ILE A 796 -8.95 -14.03 -8.91
N LYS A 797 -9.31 -13.49 -7.75
CA LYS A 797 -10.56 -12.77 -7.55
C LYS A 797 -10.42 -11.32 -7.97
N GLY A 798 -11.48 -10.74 -8.54
CA GLY A 798 -11.54 -9.29 -8.79
C GLY A 798 -10.65 -8.82 -9.94
N LEU A 799 -10.30 -9.70 -10.88
CA LEU A 799 -9.38 -9.35 -11.97
C LEU A 799 -10.04 -8.44 -13.01
N LEU A 800 -11.35 -8.57 -13.17
CA LEU A 800 -12.19 -7.73 -14.02
C LEU A 800 -12.94 -6.69 -13.20
N SER A 801 -13.31 -5.58 -13.81
CA SER A 801 -14.24 -4.60 -13.25
C SER A 801 -15.24 -4.20 -14.31
N ALA A 802 -16.52 -4.13 -13.94
CA ALA A 802 -17.54 -3.57 -14.83
C ALA A 802 -17.34 -2.05 -15.01
N LEU A 803 -16.65 -1.39 -14.08
CA LEU A 803 -16.62 0.08 -14.00
C LEU A 803 -15.26 0.66 -14.38
N ASP A 804 -14.20 -0.12 -14.19
CA ASP A 804 -12.83 0.30 -14.42
C ASP A 804 -12.21 -0.54 -15.53
N LEU A 805 -11.53 0.14 -16.45
CA LEU A 805 -10.87 -0.50 -17.58
C LEU A 805 -9.68 -1.32 -17.09
N GLN A 806 -9.71 -2.64 -17.35
CA GLN A 806 -8.63 -3.55 -17.03
C GLN A 806 -7.87 -3.93 -18.30
N SER A 807 -6.54 -3.83 -18.28
CA SER A 807 -5.68 -3.99 -19.48
C SER A 807 -4.78 -5.21 -19.35
N PHE A 808 -4.70 -6.00 -20.42
CA PHE A 808 -4.05 -7.31 -20.46
C PHE A 808 -3.24 -7.53 -21.74
N TRP A 809 -2.30 -8.46 -21.67
CA TRP A 809 -1.54 -8.94 -22.82
C TRP A 809 -1.52 -10.47 -22.87
N ILE A 810 -1.44 -11.01 -24.09
CA ILE A 810 -1.29 -12.42 -24.41
C ILE A 810 -0.06 -12.55 -25.32
N HIS A 811 0.96 -13.24 -24.83
CA HIS A 811 2.19 -13.50 -25.56
C HIS A 811 2.31 -14.98 -25.90
N ILE A 812 2.64 -15.30 -27.16
CA ILE A 812 2.90 -16.66 -27.61
C ILE A 812 4.28 -16.71 -28.26
N SER A 813 5.20 -17.53 -27.74
CA SER A 813 6.60 -17.57 -28.19
C SER A 813 6.81 -18.36 -29.50
N LYS A 814 7.79 -17.93 -30.33
CA LYS A 814 8.22 -18.64 -31.55
C LYS A 814 9.66 -19.14 -31.40
N GLY A 815 9.83 -20.45 -31.48
CA GLY A 815 11.15 -21.08 -31.52
C GLY A 815 11.97 -20.66 -32.72
N ASN A 816 13.13 -20.06 -32.48
CA ASN A 816 14.22 -20.20 -33.44
C ASN A 816 15.55 -20.36 -32.73
N SER A 817 16.16 -21.53 -32.92
CA SER A 817 17.51 -21.86 -32.48
C SER A 817 18.53 -20.94 -33.16
N SER A 818 19.12 -20.00 -32.42
CA SER A 818 20.54 -19.62 -32.52
C SER A 818 20.84 -18.33 -31.76
N ARG A 819 21.21 -18.45 -30.48
CA ARG A 819 22.38 -17.82 -29.83
C ARG A 819 22.35 -18.12 -28.33
N GLY A 820 23.52 -18.49 -27.80
CA GLY A 820 23.69 -19.16 -26.53
C GLY A 820 23.22 -18.39 -25.29
N CYS A 821 22.86 -19.20 -24.29
CA CYS A 821 22.42 -18.90 -22.92
C CYS A 821 20.89 -18.78 -22.73
N SER A 822 20.33 -19.77 -22.03
CA SER A 822 18.91 -20.07 -21.70
C SER A 822 18.10 -20.79 -22.79
N ALA A 823 17.55 -21.96 -22.42
CA ALA A 823 16.67 -22.75 -23.27
C ALA A 823 15.26 -22.14 -23.23
N PHE A 824 14.87 -21.41 -24.28
CA PHE A 824 13.47 -21.07 -24.50
C PHE A 824 12.75 -22.30 -25.05
N VAL A 825 11.65 -22.69 -24.40
CA VAL A 825 10.76 -23.77 -24.84
C VAL A 825 9.77 -23.18 -25.85
N ASP A 826 9.53 -23.87 -26.96
CA ASP A 826 8.58 -23.44 -27.98
C ASP A 826 7.14 -23.51 -27.46
N GLY A 827 6.28 -22.56 -27.86
CA GLY A 827 4.84 -22.65 -27.59
C GLY A 827 4.38 -22.20 -26.21
N VAL A 828 5.17 -21.38 -25.52
CA VAL A 828 4.74 -20.75 -24.26
C VAL A 828 3.65 -19.73 -24.57
N ILE A 829 2.48 -19.90 -23.96
CA ILE A 829 1.34 -18.98 -23.98
C ILE A 829 1.27 -18.35 -22.60
N ASP A 830 1.59 -17.07 -22.53
CA ASP A 830 1.55 -16.25 -21.32
C ASP A 830 0.41 -15.24 -21.40
N VAL A 831 -0.33 -15.10 -20.31
CA VAL A 831 -1.37 -14.08 -20.14
C VAL A 831 -1.01 -13.25 -18.92
N GLY A 832 -0.88 -11.93 -19.09
CA GLY A 832 -0.47 -10.99 -18.04
C GLY A 832 -1.27 -9.70 -18.05
N LYS A 833 -1.10 -8.89 -17.00
CA LYS A 833 -1.64 -7.52 -16.98
C LYS A 833 -0.67 -6.56 -17.64
N GLU A 834 -1.19 -5.53 -18.30
CA GLU A 834 -0.35 -4.45 -18.84
C GLU A 834 0.46 -3.78 -17.72
N GLY A 835 1.76 -3.60 -17.96
CA GLY A 835 2.71 -3.09 -16.97
C GLY A 835 3.44 -4.18 -16.16
N GLU A 836 2.99 -5.43 -16.20
CA GLU A 836 3.68 -6.57 -15.60
C GLU A 836 4.55 -7.29 -16.65
N GLU A 837 5.79 -7.63 -16.28
CA GLU A 837 6.72 -8.36 -17.17
C GLU A 837 6.47 -9.88 -17.22
N LEU A 838 5.76 -10.43 -16.22
CA LEU A 838 5.47 -11.85 -16.12
C LEU A 838 3.97 -12.10 -16.23
N GLY A 839 3.58 -13.14 -16.97
CA GLY A 839 2.20 -13.57 -17.06
C GLY A 839 1.73 -14.19 -15.74
N PHE A 840 0.49 -13.88 -15.32
CA PHE A 840 -0.13 -14.56 -14.18
C PHE A 840 -0.70 -15.93 -14.56
N LEU A 841 -0.82 -16.23 -15.86
CA LEU A 841 -1.32 -17.51 -16.34
C LEU A 841 -0.47 -17.96 -17.54
N THR A 842 0.22 -19.08 -17.37
CA THR A 842 1.16 -19.63 -18.35
C THR A 842 0.79 -21.06 -18.70
N TRP A 843 0.87 -21.42 -19.99
CA TRP A 843 0.80 -22.80 -20.44
C TRP A 843 1.74 -23.02 -21.64
N ILE A 844 2.38 -24.19 -21.70
CA ILE A 844 3.27 -24.55 -22.80
C ILE A 844 2.57 -25.55 -23.72
N ASP A 845 2.31 -25.16 -24.96
CA ASP A 845 1.80 -26.03 -26.01
C ASP A 845 2.96 -26.63 -26.81
N PRO A 846 3.20 -27.96 -26.76
CA PRO A 846 4.26 -28.59 -27.54
C PRO A 846 4.01 -28.55 -29.06
N ASP A 847 2.80 -28.20 -29.51
CA ASP A 847 2.42 -28.08 -30.92
C ASP A 847 1.61 -26.78 -31.16
N PRO A 848 2.27 -25.62 -31.31
CA PRO A 848 1.60 -24.32 -31.39
C PRO A 848 0.72 -24.15 -32.64
N LEU A 849 -0.48 -23.60 -32.47
CA LEU A 849 -1.43 -23.42 -33.57
C LEU A 849 -1.07 -22.24 -34.51
N PRO A 850 -1.32 -22.36 -35.82
CA PRO A 850 -1.10 -21.28 -36.77
C PRO A 850 -2.26 -20.26 -36.74
N LEU A 851 -2.25 -19.37 -35.75
CA LEU A 851 -3.31 -18.40 -35.49
C LEU A 851 -3.47 -17.39 -36.64
N LYS A 852 -4.72 -17.13 -37.05
CA LYS A 852 -5.08 -16.14 -38.07
C LYS A 852 -6.15 -15.16 -37.64
N VAL A 853 -7.06 -15.59 -36.76
CA VAL A 853 -8.20 -14.79 -36.33
C VAL A 853 -8.39 -14.85 -34.82
N PHE A 854 -9.05 -13.83 -34.27
CA PHE A 854 -9.50 -13.80 -32.88
C PHE A 854 -10.96 -13.36 -32.77
N SER A 855 -11.60 -13.67 -31.63
CA SER A 855 -12.98 -13.27 -31.33
C SER A 855 -13.19 -13.09 -29.83
N PHE A 856 -14.08 -12.17 -29.45
CA PHE A 856 -14.46 -11.91 -28.06
C PHE A 856 -15.88 -12.39 -27.76
N SER A 857 -16.09 -12.90 -26.56
CA SER A 857 -17.40 -13.29 -26.03
C SER A 857 -17.45 -13.09 -24.51
N THR A 858 -18.63 -13.22 -23.93
CA THR A 858 -18.86 -13.26 -22.49
C THR A 858 -19.70 -14.48 -22.10
N TRP A 859 -19.89 -14.70 -20.80
CA TRP A 859 -20.89 -15.64 -20.30
C TRP A 859 -22.33 -15.09 -20.50
N PRO A 860 -23.37 -15.93 -20.64
CA PRO A 860 -24.75 -15.48 -20.73
C PRO A 860 -25.12 -14.56 -19.57
N GLY A 861 -25.64 -13.38 -19.90
CA GLY A 861 -26.03 -12.37 -18.92
C GLY A 861 -24.94 -11.36 -18.57
N VAL A 862 -23.71 -11.55 -19.07
CA VAL A 862 -22.59 -10.63 -18.86
C VAL A 862 -22.36 -9.79 -20.12
N GLU A 863 -22.16 -8.48 -19.94
CA GLU A 863 -21.75 -7.57 -21.02
C GLU A 863 -20.31 -7.12 -20.80
N ALA A 864 -19.58 -7.00 -21.90
CA ALA A 864 -18.21 -6.50 -21.87
C ALA A 864 -17.96 -5.47 -22.97
N LYS A 865 -17.17 -4.45 -22.64
CA LYS A 865 -16.65 -3.44 -23.56
C LYS A 865 -15.16 -3.66 -23.73
N TRP A 866 -14.74 -3.99 -24.95
CA TRP A 866 -13.38 -4.33 -25.31
C TRP A 866 -12.70 -3.18 -26.06
N TYR A 867 -11.42 -2.96 -25.79
CA TYR A 867 -10.54 -2.03 -26.47
C TYR A 867 -9.33 -2.81 -26.97
N PHE A 868 -9.02 -2.72 -28.26
CA PHE A 868 -7.91 -3.47 -28.87
C PHE A 868 -7.38 -2.70 -30.09
N ASP A 869 -6.23 -3.13 -30.63
CA ASP A 869 -5.52 -2.45 -31.73
C ASP A 869 -5.27 -0.96 -31.47
N CYS A 870 -4.90 -0.64 -30.23
CA CYS A 870 -4.63 0.73 -29.81
C CYS A 870 -3.26 1.22 -30.35
N PRO A 871 -3.18 2.41 -30.97
CA PRO A 871 -1.90 2.96 -31.44
C PRO A 871 -1.01 3.30 -30.25
N ARG A 872 0.23 2.81 -30.28
CA ARG A 872 1.16 2.93 -29.14
C ARG A 872 2.10 4.12 -29.23
N ASN A 873 2.33 4.72 -30.41
CA ASN A 873 3.20 5.89 -30.57
C ASN A 873 2.65 6.90 -31.58
N ASP A 874 2.96 8.19 -31.40
CA ASP A 874 2.55 9.27 -32.32
C ASP A 874 3.14 9.15 -33.75
N ASN A 875 4.20 8.35 -33.92
CA ASN A 875 4.82 8.05 -35.22
C ASN A 875 4.32 6.75 -35.87
N ASP A 876 3.45 6.00 -35.20
CA ASP A 876 2.92 4.75 -35.73
C ASP A 876 1.79 5.06 -36.71
N THR A 877 2.15 5.39 -37.95
CA THR A 877 1.24 5.31 -39.08
C THR A 877 0.99 3.85 -39.39
N THR A 878 0.31 3.14 -38.49
CA THR A 878 -0.46 2.00 -38.91
C THR A 878 -1.49 2.56 -39.88
N ASN A 879 -1.25 2.32 -41.17
CA ASN A 879 -2.30 2.22 -42.16
C ASN A 879 -3.23 1.06 -41.77
N SER A 880 -3.86 1.14 -40.60
CA SER A 880 -5.17 0.55 -40.45
C SER A 880 -6.04 1.36 -41.39
N LYS A 881 -6.11 0.89 -42.64
CA LYS A 881 -7.33 1.09 -43.40
C LYS A 881 -8.41 0.70 -42.41
N LYS A 882 -9.16 1.70 -41.94
CA LYS A 882 -10.41 1.50 -41.23
C LYS A 882 -11.21 0.61 -42.17
N LEU A 883 -11.13 -0.70 -41.99
CA LEU A 883 -12.03 -1.60 -42.66
C LEU A 883 -13.35 -1.16 -42.08
N GLU A 884 -14.14 -0.43 -42.87
CA GLU A 884 -15.47 0.00 -42.48
C GLU A 884 -16.28 -1.28 -42.30
N ARG A 885 -16.15 -1.91 -41.13
CA ARG A 885 -17.09 -2.92 -40.71
C ARG A 885 -18.39 -2.17 -40.42
N PRO A 886 -19.52 -2.60 -40.97
CA PRO A 886 -20.80 -2.04 -40.58
C PRO A 886 -20.93 -2.22 -39.06
N LEU A 887 -21.28 -1.14 -38.36
CA LEU A 887 -21.54 -1.21 -36.92
C LEU A 887 -22.60 -2.29 -36.67
N SER A 888 -22.38 -3.12 -35.65
CA SER A 888 -23.43 -4.02 -35.21
C SER A 888 -24.67 -3.20 -34.79
N PRO A 889 -25.89 -3.77 -34.86
CA PRO A 889 -27.10 -3.06 -34.44
C PRO A 889 -26.99 -2.45 -33.03
N LEU A 890 -26.29 -3.13 -32.11
CA LEU A 890 -26.02 -2.64 -30.75
C LEU A 890 -25.03 -1.47 -30.72
N GLU A 891 -23.94 -1.54 -31.49
CA GLU A 891 -22.95 -0.45 -31.59
C GLU A 891 -23.56 0.80 -32.22
N LYS A 892 -24.36 0.62 -33.26
CA LYS A 892 -25.11 1.70 -33.90
C LYS A 892 -26.06 2.36 -32.89
N LEU A 893 -26.83 1.55 -32.14
CA LEU A 893 -27.73 2.05 -31.10
C LEU A 893 -27.01 2.85 -30.03
N ARG A 894 -25.92 2.32 -29.45
CA ARG A 894 -25.13 3.03 -28.43
C ARG A 894 -24.57 4.33 -28.95
N ARG A 895 -24.01 4.34 -30.16
CA ARG A 895 -23.48 5.55 -30.78
C ARG A 895 -24.58 6.59 -30.94
N ASP A 896 -25.71 6.20 -31.52
CA ASP A 896 -26.78 7.13 -31.85
C ASP A 896 -27.42 7.74 -30.59
N LEU A 897 -27.43 7.02 -29.46
CA LEU A 897 -27.95 7.51 -28.18
C LEU A 897 -26.92 8.23 -27.29
N LEU A 898 -25.70 7.70 -27.14
CA LEU A 898 -24.75 8.12 -26.11
C LEU A 898 -23.69 9.11 -26.60
N TYR A 899 -23.47 9.23 -27.92
CA TYR A 899 -22.35 10.04 -28.44
C TYR A 899 -22.42 11.52 -28.05
N TYR A 900 -23.62 12.09 -27.93
CA TYR A 900 -23.84 13.47 -27.48
C TYR A 900 -24.53 13.55 -26.11
N TYR A 901 -24.60 12.43 -25.39
CA TYR A 901 -25.26 12.39 -24.11
C TYR A 901 -24.31 12.91 -23.02
N ASP A 902 -24.76 13.89 -22.25
CA ASP A 902 -24.01 14.45 -21.12
C ASP A 902 -24.51 13.80 -19.81
N PRO A 903 -23.71 12.94 -19.15
CA PRO A 903 -24.11 12.25 -17.93
C PRO A 903 -24.23 13.16 -16.71
N TYR A 904 -23.74 14.40 -16.77
CA TYR A 904 -23.83 15.35 -15.66
C TYR A 904 -25.06 16.26 -15.76
N VAL A 905 -25.79 16.19 -16.87
CA VAL A 905 -26.95 17.06 -17.14
C VAL A 905 -28.23 16.23 -17.19
N ARG A 906 -29.19 16.61 -16.34
CA ARG A 906 -30.50 15.96 -16.25
C ARG A 906 -31.18 15.82 -17.63
N PRO A 907 -31.62 14.62 -18.04
CA PRO A 907 -31.95 14.32 -19.42
C PRO A 907 -33.42 14.62 -19.76
N VAL A 908 -33.77 15.89 -19.65
CA VAL A 908 -35.10 16.42 -19.96
C VAL A 908 -35.08 17.29 -21.21
N GLN A 909 -36.19 17.31 -21.95
CA GLN A 909 -36.36 18.20 -23.11
C GLN A 909 -36.47 19.68 -22.70
N ASN A 910 -37.07 19.94 -21.53
CA ASN A 910 -37.20 21.27 -20.95
C ASN A 910 -36.61 21.29 -19.54
N VAL A 911 -35.69 22.22 -19.28
CA VAL A 911 -34.97 22.33 -17.99
C VAL A 911 -35.91 22.53 -16.81
N SER A 912 -37.13 23.04 -17.01
CA SER A 912 -38.14 23.22 -15.96
C SER A 912 -39.06 22.02 -15.74
N SER A 913 -38.99 20.95 -16.55
CA SER A 913 -39.85 19.78 -16.35
C SER A 913 -39.41 19.01 -15.12
N ILE A 914 -40.34 18.39 -14.40
CA ILE A 914 -40.04 17.56 -13.23
C ILE A 914 -39.65 16.14 -13.70
N THR A 915 -38.51 15.63 -13.23
CA THR A 915 -38.14 14.23 -13.44
C THR A 915 -38.62 13.42 -12.25
N VAL A 916 -39.48 12.46 -12.52
CA VAL A 916 -40.01 11.54 -11.51
C VAL A 916 -39.07 10.34 -11.38
N VAL A 917 -38.59 10.11 -10.17
CA VAL A 917 -37.71 9.00 -9.81
C VAL A 917 -38.48 8.06 -8.90
N GLY A 918 -38.81 6.87 -9.39
CA GLY A 918 -39.40 5.80 -8.61
C GLY A 918 -38.34 5.14 -7.74
N LEU A 919 -38.64 5.00 -6.44
CA LEU A 919 -37.83 4.32 -5.45
C LEU A 919 -38.57 3.08 -4.95
N GLN A 920 -37.93 1.93 -5.06
CA GLN A 920 -38.35 0.68 -4.43
C GLN A 920 -37.24 0.20 -3.53
N LEU A 921 -37.57 -0.15 -2.29
CA LEU A 921 -36.64 -0.66 -1.30
C LEU A 921 -37.03 -2.10 -0.97
N SER A 922 -36.09 -3.02 -1.13
CA SER A 922 -36.27 -4.39 -0.68
C SER A 922 -35.36 -4.65 0.50
N THR A 923 -35.97 -4.84 1.65
CA THR A 923 -35.30 -5.09 2.90
C THR A 923 -34.68 -6.48 2.93
N ASN A 924 -33.39 -6.58 3.23
CA ASN A 924 -32.78 -7.85 3.62
C ASN A 924 -32.64 -7.93 5.13
N ILE A 925 -32.07 -6.88 5.74
CA ILE A 925 -31.80 -6.79 7.18
C ILE A 925 -32.14 -5.38 7.65
N VAL A 926 -32.93 -5.26 8.72
CA VAL A 926 -33.12 -4.00 9.46
C VAL A 926 -32.85 -4.28 10.93
N THR A 927 -31.96 -3.49 11.51
CA THR A 927 -31.63 -3.55 12.93
C THR A 927 -31.82 -2.16 13.55
N LEU A 928 -32.39 -2.12 14.75
CA LEU A 928 -32.46 -0.91 15.57
C LEU A 928 -31.60 -1.14 16.81
N ASP A 929 -30.50 -0.39 16.94
CA ASP A 929 -29.74 -0.27 18.18
C ASP A 929 -30.42 0.81 19.02
N GLU A 930 -31.30 0.40 19.93
CA GLU A 930 -32.11 1.29 20.77
C GLU A 930 -31.23 2.16 21.68
N HIS A 931 -30.15 1.61 22.23
CA HIS A 931 -29.21 2.32 23.11
C HIS A 931 -28.49 3.45 22.37
N LYS A 932 -28.04 3.18 21.13
CA LYS A 932 -27.41 4.21 20.29
C LYS A 932 -28.42 5.03 19.52
N SER A 933 -29.70 4.65 19.56
CA SER A 933 -30.76 5.26 18.75
C SER A 933 -30.42 5.22 17.25
N VAL A 934 -29.92 4.08 16.77
CA VAL A 934 -29.41 3.88 15.40
C VAL A 934 -30.23 2.81 14.68
N LEU A 935 -30.82 3.18 13.54
CA LEU A 935 -31.43 2.24 12.60
C LEU A 935 -30.42 1.90 11.49
N GLN A 936 -30.06 0.63 11.35
CA GLN A 936 -29.30 0.12 10.21
C GLN A 936 -30.25 -0.60 9.25
N TYR A 937 -30.12 -0.29 7.97
CA TYR A 937 -30.89 -0.87 6.88
C TYR A 937 -29.93 -1.38 5.82
N SER A 938 -29.99 -2.67 5.52
CA SER A 938 -29.27 -3.30 4.41
C SER A 938 -30.25 -4.05 3.52
N GLY A 939 -30.12 -3.84 2.21
CA GLY A 939 -31.06 -4.42 1.26
C GLY A 939 -30.68 -4.13 -0.18
N SER A 940 -31.68 -4.20 -1.05
CA SER A 940 -31.54 -3.70 -2.42
C SER A 940 -32.46 -2.52 -2.67
N VAL A 941 -32.00 -1.60 -3.50
CA VAL A 941 -32.78 -0.48 -4.00
C VAL A 941 -32.98 -0.64 -5.50
N THR A 942 -34.15 -0.25 -5.97
CA THR A 942 -34.39 -0.03 -7.39
C THR A 942 -34.80 1.42 -7.61
N LEU A 943 -33.95 2.14 -8.34
CA LEU A 943 -34.21 3.49 -8.84
C LEU A 943 -34.67 3.39 -10.29
N SER A 944 -35.77 4.07 -10.61
CA SER A 944 -36.31 4.08 -11.96
C SER A 944 -36.72 5.48 -12.39
N TRP A 945 -36.39 5.87 -13.61
CA TRP A 945 -36.75 7.19 -14.13
C TRP A 945 -36.92 7.15 -15.64
N GLN A 946 -37.66 8.14 -16.16
CA GLN A 946 -37.78 8.35 -17.59
C GLN A 946 -36.64 9.24 -18.08
N ASP A 947 -35.88 8.74 -19.03
CA ASP A 947 -34.89 9.49 -19.80
C ASP A 947 -35.47 9.82 -21.17
N GLU A 948 -35.64 11.11 -21.46
CA GLU A 948 -36.22 11.56 -22.72
C GLU A 948 -35.22 11.56 -23.88
N LYS A 949 -33.92 11.48 -23.58
CA LYS A 949 -32.83 11.45 -24.57
C LYS A 949 -32.44 10.03 -24.97
N LEU A 950 -32.82 9.01 -24.19
CA LEU A 950 -32.51 7.58 -24.46
C LEU A 950 -33.69 6.80 -25.07
N LYS A 951 -34.39 7.35 -26.07
CA LYS A 951 -35.51 6.69 -26.76
C LYS A 951 -35.09 6.22 -28.14
N TRP A 952 -35.48 5.01 -28.54
CA TRP A 952 -35.21 4.49 -29.88
C TRP A 952 -36.32 3.58 -30.41
N ASN A 953 -36.39 3.45 -31.73
CA ASN A 953 -37.30 2.53 -32.37
C ASN A 953 -36.64 1.15 -32.54
N ILE A 954 -37.31 0.10 -32.04
CA ILE A 954 -36.81 -1.28 -32.01
C ILE A 954 -36.47 -1.81 -33.41
N SER A 955 -37.22 -1.40 -34.45
CA SER A 955 -37.00 -1.84 -35.84
C SER A 955 -35.67 -1.38 -36.42
N ASP A 956 -35.11 -0.28 -35.92
CA ASP A 956 -33.96 0.39 -36.54
C ASP A 956 -32.62 -0.25 -36.11
N TYR A 957 -32.69 -1.15 -35.11
CA TYR A 957 -31.56 -1.80 -34.45
C TYR A 957 -31.81 -3.30 -34.20
N ASP A 958 -32.41 -3.99 -35.16
CA ASP A 958 -32.54 -5.46 -35.17
C ASP A 958 -33.23 -6.06 -33.94
N GLY A 959 -34.32 -5.44 -33.49
CA GLY A 959 -35.13 -6.00 -32.40
C GLY A 959 -34.62 -5.69 -30.98
N ILE A 960 -33.55 -4.89 -30.82
CA ILE A 960 -32.99 -4.57 -29.51
C ILE A 960 -33.99 -3.71 -28.71
N ASN A 961 -34.55 -4.27 -27.65
CA ASN A 961 -35.49 -3.59 -26.76
C ASN A 961 -34.86 -3.08 -25.45
N THR A 962 -33.68 -3.58 -25.07
CA THR A 962 -33.03 -3.21 -23.80
C THR A 962 -31.54 -3.04 -23.99
N LEU A 963 -31.03 -1.91 -23.51
CA LEU A 963 -29.62 -1.53 -23.51
C LEU A 963 -29.11 -1.50 -22.07
N HIS A 964 -28.03 -2.22 -21.76
CA HIS A 964 -27.36 -2.05 -20.46
C HIS A 964 -26.31 -0.96 -20.58
N ILE A 965 -26.22 -0.12 -19.58
CA ILE A 965 -25.38 1.08 -19.61
C ILE A 965 -24.61 1.16 -18.29
N PHE A 966 -23.35 1.58 -18.34
CA PHE A 966 -22.59 1.82 -17.13
C PHE A 966 -23.11 3.09 -16.43
N ARG A 967 -23.18 3.08 -15.08
CA ARG A 967 -23.69 4.21 -14.28
C ARG A 967 -23.11 5.57 -14.70
N ARG A 968 -21.84 5.62 -15.11
CA ARG A 968 -21.11 6.85 -15.49
C ARG A 968 -21.39 7.35 -16.91
N GLU A 969 -22.01 6.55 -17.77
CA GLU A 969 -22.27 6.90 -19.17
C GLU A 969 -23.57 7.72 -19.35
N ILE A 970 -24.46 7.72 -18.35
CA ILE A 970 -25.70 8.49 -18.38
C ILE A 970 -25.93 9.22 -17.07
N TRP A 971 -26.89 10.14 -17.05
CA TRP A 971 -27.28 10.83 -15.85
C TRP A 971 -28.04 9.90 -14.93
N VAL A 972 -27.65 9.90 -13.65
CA VAL A 972 -28.31 9.14 -12.59
C VAL A 972 -28.69 10.08 -11.44
N PRO A 973 -29.85 9.85 -10.79
CA PRO A 973 -30.28 10.67 -9.68
C PRO A 973 -29.38 10.45 -8.45
N ASP A 974 -29.06 11.54 -7.74
CA ASP A 974 -28.15 11.56 -6.60
C ASP A 974 -28.89 11.37 -5.27
N LEU A 975 -29.29 10.12 -4.99
CA LEU A 975 -29.98 9.74 -3.77
C LEU A 975 -29.05 9.91 -2.55
N PHE A 976 -29.52 10.64 -1.54
CA PHE A 976 -28.79 11.00 -0.32
C PHE A 976 -29.58 10.63 0.92
N LEU A 977 -28.90 10.19 1.98
CA LEU A 977 -29.48 9.93 3.30
C LEU A 977 -29.22 11.12 4.24
N PHE A 978 -30.23 11.94 4.49
CA PHE A 978 -30.08 13.24 5.19
C PHE A 978 -29.94 13.12 6.70
N ASN A 979 -30.43 12.04 7.30
CA ASN A 979 -30.28 11.73 8.72
C ASN A 979 -29.28 10.58 8.95
N ALA A 980 -28.28 10.47 8.06
CA ALA A 980 -27.21 9.50 8.18
C ALA A 980 -26.37 9.74 9.45
N ILE A 981 -25.80 8.66 9.99
CA ILE A 981 -24.79 8.70 11.04
C ILE A 981 -23.39 8.99 10.44
N ASP A 982 -23.21 8.71 9.15
CA ASP A 982 -21.98 8.89 8.38
C ASP A 982 -22.15 9.94 7.25
N ASP A 983 -21.24 9.94 6.25
CA ASP A 983 -21.20 10.92 5.15
C ASP A 983 -22.47 10.94 4.27
N GLY A 984 -23.39 9.96 4.40
CA GLY A 984 -24.71 9.95 3.73
C GLY A 984 -24.69 9.92 2.19
N ARG A 985 -23.50 10.05 1.57
CA ARG A 985 -23.23 10.17 0.12
C ARG A 985 -23.04 8.84 -0.60
N ASN A 986 -22.70 7.78 0.11
CA ASN A 986 -22.27 6.49 -0.46
C ASN A 986 -23.14 5.32 0.01
N ILE A 987 -24.46 5.51 0.02
CA ILE A 987 -25.40 4.47 0.45
C ILE A 987 -25.67 3.43 -0.64
N LEU A 988 -25.28 3.68 -1.91
CA LEU A 988 -25.54 2.83 -3.08
C LEU A 988 -24.26 2.19 -3.61
N GLU A 989 -24.30 0.90 -3.92
CA GLU A 989 -23.23 0.23 -4.68
C GLU A 989 -23.27 0.60 -6.17
N ASP A 990 -22.10 0.63 -6.82
CA ASP A 990 -22.00 0.90 -8.25
C ASP A 990 -22.23 -0.37 -9.08
N THR A 991 -23.29 -0.35 -9.89
CA THR A 991 -23.66 -1.46 -10.79
C THR A 991 -24.10 -0.94 -12.16
N MET A 992 -24.18 -1.83 -13.15
CA MET A 992 -24.78 -1.50 -14.45
C MET A 992 -26.29 -1.30 -14.31
N LEU A 993 -26.83 -0.37 -15.10
CA LEU A 993 -28.26 -0.10 -15.19
C LEU A 993 -28.82 -0.55 -16.54
N THR A 994 -30.13 -0.70 -16.61
CA THR A 994 -30.84 -1.10 -17.82
C THR A 994 -31.72 0.04 -18.31
N VAL A 995 -31.71 0.30 -19.61
CA VAL A 995 -32.62 1.24 -20.28
C VAL A 995 -33.39 0.48 -21.34
N ASN A 996 -34.71 0.66 -21.40
CA ASN A 996 -35.53 0.06 -22.45
C ASN A 996 -35.72 1.03 -23.65
N SER A 997 -36.26 0.52 -24.75
CA SER A 997 -36.49 1.30 -25.98
C SER A 997 -37.36 2.54 -25.80
N THR A 998 -38.19 2.57 -24.76
CA THR A 998 -39.03 3.70 -24.40
C THR A 998 -38.30 4.77 -23.58
N GLY A 999 -37.01 4.60 -23.29
CA GLY A 999 -36.18 5.50 -22.49
C GLY A 999 -36.38 5.35 -20.98
N PHE A 1000 -37.06 4.30 -20.53
CA PHE A 1000 -37.21 4.02 -19.12
C PHE A 1000 -35.94 3.36 -18.59
N ALA A 1001 -35.25 4.08 -17.70
CA ALA A 1001 -34.05 3.62 -17.01
C ALA A 1001 -34.45 2.94 -15.70
N ASN A 1002 -33.80 1.81 -15.41
CA ASN A 1002 -34.01 1.01 -14.22
C ASN A 1002 -32.65 0.55 -13.69
N TRP A 1003 -32.33 1.00 -12.47
CA TRP A 1003 -31.08 0.73 -11.77
C TRP A 1003 -31.37 -0.01 -10.48
N LYS A 1004 -31.00 -1.29 -10.43
CA LYS A 1004 -31.11 -2.13 -9.24
C LYS A 1004 -29.71 -2.32 -8.65
N THR A 1005 -29.54 -1.96 -7.39
CA THR A 1005 -28.25 -2.08 -6.70
C THR A 1005 -28.45 -2.38 -5.20
N THR A 1006 -27.38 -2.76 -4.52
CA THR A 1006 -27.37 -2.93 -3.06
C THR A 1006 -27.38 -1.57 -2.38
N ILE A 1007 -28.05 -1.48 -1.24
CA ILE A 1007 -28.16 -0.27 -0.44
C ILE A 1007 -27.87 -0.57 1.03
N ASN A 1008 -26.99 0.23 1.63
CA ASN A 1008 -26.61 0.12 3.03
C ASN A 1008 -26.73 1.52 3.67
N MET A 1009 -27.54 1.64 4.71
CA MET A 1009 -27.87 2.91 5.34
C MET A 1009 -27.80 2.79 6.86
N ASN A 1010 -27.21 3.79 7.50
CA ASN A 1010 -27.21 3.94 8.95
C ASN A 1010 -27.81 5.30 9.29
N SER A 1011 -28.94 5.32 10.01
CA SER A 1011 -29.70 6.54 10.29
C SER A 1011 -30.08 6.70 11.76
N TRP A 1012 -30.20 7.95 12.22
CA TRP A 1012 -30.66 8.24 13.58
C TRP A 1012 -32.16 7.99 13.73
N CYS A 1013 -32.55 7.33 14.82
CA CYS A 1013 -33.93 7.12 15.26
C CYS A 1013 -34.23 7.98 16.50
N SER A 1014 -35.41 8.58 16.63
CA SER A 1014 -35.74 9.44 17.78
C SER A 1014 -36.64 8.70 18.79
N PRO A 1015 -36.20 8.44 20.02
CA PRO A 1015 -37.04 7.79 21.02
C PRO A 1015 -37.96 8.82 21.69
N ASN A 1016 -39.25 8.82 21.33
CA ASN A 1016 -40.21 9.81 21.86
C ASN A 1016 -40.93 9.36 23.15
N ASP A 1017 -40.91 8.08 23.52
CA ASP A 1017 -41.50 7.60 24.77
C ASP A 1017 -40.90 6.24 25.15
N LEU A 1018 -40.06 6.21 26.18
CA LEU A 1018 -39.51 4.97 26.79
C LEU A 1018 -40.35 4.52 28.00
N GLY A 1019 -41.55 5.10 28.17
CA GLY A 1019 -42.37 4.94 29.37
C GLY A 1019 -43.22 3.66 29.42
N ARG A 1020 -43.22 2.85 28.37
CA ARG A 1020 -44.11 1.68 28.20
C ARG A 1020 -43.37 0.41 27.82
N TRP A 1021 -42.07 0.32 28.07
CA TRP A 1021 -41.27 -0.88 27.83
C TRP A 1021 -41.98 -2.14 28.35
N PRO A 1022 -42.06 -3.24 27.56
CA PRO A 1022 -41.49 -3.45 26.22
C PRO A 1022 -42.45 -3.13 25.05
N ARG A 1023 -43.48 -2.31 25.28
CA ARG A 1023 -44.46 -1.87 24.27
C ARG A 1023 -44.21 -0.46 23.78
N ASP A 1024 -42.97 0.01 23.90
CA ASP A 1024 -42.58 1.30 23.34
C ASP A 1024 -42.70 1.21 21.83
N GLU A 1025 -43.34 2.21 21.24
CA GLU A 1025 -43.48 2.31 19.80
C GLU A 1025 -42.43 3.30 19.31
N HIS A 1026 -41.33 2.78 18.74
CA HIS A 1026 -40.27 3.59 18.17
C HIS A 1026 -40.64 4.00 16.75
N THR A 1027 -40.70 5.31 16.51
CA THR A 1027 -40.83 5.86 15.16
C THR A 1027 -39.45 6.29 14.68
N CYS A 1028 -38.86 5.51 13.77
CA CYS A 1028 -37.60 5.86 13.11
C CYS A 1028 -37.88 6.40 11.71
N ASP A 1029 -37.51 7.65 11.46
CA ASP A 1029 -37.63 8.24 10.14
C ASP A 1029 -36.37 7.98 9.33
N VAL A 1030 -36.49 7.50 8.09
CA VAL A 1030 -35.38 7.47 7.12
C VAL A 1030 -35.61 8.59 6.12
N VAL A 1031 -34.75 9.60 6.14
CA VAL A 1031 -34.92 10.81 5.32
C VAL A 1031 -34.07 10.70 4.07
N LEU A 1032 -34.69 10.20 3.00
CA LEU A 1032 -34.09 10.12 1.67
C LEU A 1032 -34.51 11.30 0.80
N GLY A 1033 -33.57 11.80 0.02
CA GLY A 1033 -33.86 12.82 -0.98
C GLY A 1033 -32.74 12.99 -1.98
N PHE A 1034 -32.81 14.06 -2.76
CA PHE A 1034 -31.78 14.42 -3.72
C PHE A 1034 -30.95 15.58 -3.19
N PHE A 1035 -29.63 15.45 -3.29
CA PHE A 1035 -28.72 16.51 -2.84
C PHE A 1035 -28.68 17.68 -3.83
N LYS A 1036 -28.76 17.40 -5.13
CA LYS A 1036 -28.81 18.38 -6.22
C LYS A 1036 -30.14 18.33 -6.94
N ASP A 1037 -30.47 19.42 -7.64
CA ASP A 1037 -31.67 19.53 -8.50
C ASP A 1037 -33.01 19.17 -7.83
N PHE A 1038 -33.08 19.19 -6.49
CA PHE A 1038 -34.25 18.80 -5.69
C PHE A 1038 -35.53 19.59 -6.01
N ARG A 1039 -35.43 20.76 -6.66
CA ARG A 1039 -36.59 21.54 -7.14
C ARG A 1039 -37.24 20.96 -8.40
N ASN A 1040 -36.48 20.18 -9.16
CA ASN A 1040 -36.90 19.61 -10.44
C ASN A 1040 -36.90 18.07 -10.43
N LEU A 1041 -36.64 17.46 -9.28
CA LEU A 1041 -36.68 16.03 -9.07
C LEU A 1041 -37.77 15.69 -8.06
N GLN A 1042 -38.57 14.68 -8.38
CA GLN A 1042 -39.60 14.17 -7.49
C GLN A 1042 -39.35 12.70 -7.21
N LEU A 1043 -39.05 12.38 -5.94
CA LEU A 1043 -38.90 11.01 -5.48
C LEU A 1043 -40.29 10.43 -5.18
N ILE A 1044 -40.62 9.28 -5.79
CA ILE A 1044 -41.86 8.54 -5.52
C ILE A 1044 -41.50 7.18 -4.95
N PHE A 1045 -41.76 7.00 -3.66
CA PHE A 1045 -41.61 5.71 -3.00
C PHE A 1045 -42.78 4.77 -3.34
N ASN A 1046 -42.49 3.58 -3.87
CA ASN A 1046 -43.50 2.59 -4.21
C ASN A 1046 -43.69 1.58 -3.08
N ALA A 1047 -44.52 1.94 -2.09
CA ALA A 1047 -44.77 1.10 -0.92
C ALA A 1047 -45.30 -0.31 -1.23
N HIS A 1048 -46.01 -0.51 -2.34
CA HIS A 1048 -46.55 -1.84 -2.70
C HIS A 1048 -45.51 -2.79 -3.30
N LYS A 1049 -44.42 -2.25 -3.86
CA LYS A 1049 -43.31 -3.04 -4.41
C LYS A 1049 -42.13 -3.12 -3.46
N SER A 1050 -42.07 -2.21 -2.48
CA SER A 1050 -41.10 -2.28 -1.39
C SER A 1050 -41.52 -3.35 -0.37
N THR A 1051 -40.54 -3.98 0.26
CA THR A 1051 -40.74 -5.08 1.23
C THR A 1051 -40.26 -4.68 2.59
#